data_AF-A0A7S2GYE1-F1
#
_entry.id   AF-A0A7S2GYE1-F1
#
_cell.length_a   1.000
_cell.length_b   1.000
_cell.length_c   1.000
_cell.angle_alpha   90.00
_cell.angle_beta   90.00
_cell.angle_gamma   90.00
#
_symmetry.space_group_name_H-M   'P 1'
#
loop_
_entity.id
_entity.type
_entity.pdbx_description
1 polymer ?
#
loop_
_entity_poly.entity_id
_entity_poly.type
_entity_poly.pdbx_seq_one_letter_code
_entity_poly.pdbx_strand_id
1 'polypeptide(L)'
;KNTDANIKLRQMVENQNEAERRREEVQKISVELEAKDADIAIRRSSAQAELAEAEPALHAAKNSVNSIKKSQLDEVRALLNPPTLIRITLEAVACMIGKGESVEWGEIRKIIRKNDFIPTIVDFDSSQLTSKQVNAINAKYFSDPSVDVESVTKASRACGPLFQWCQSQVKYCIILQRVEPLRKEVEQLQAASDGLRQEKEELDNLVLVLEANIDQYKADYAEIIREIETIKAKLALTKTKVSRAQSLIVSLSLEEERWESSSRVFEEQMRTLVGDALLSAGFVVYLGLFDHLLRKALMNKWRALAVDLNIPHRSDLSVVEYLSRAAQRLEWESQGLPTADDLCMENAIVLDRFQRFPLIIDPSGQATRFVLEKYKANKIMETSFLDTSFVKTLAAAIRFGTPLLVHDVEEMDPILNPVLNKELQKTGGRTLIRLGNEDIDYSPKFVLLLVTRNPFARFSPDLCSRVTMVNFTITPASLQAQVLGQILHQERPDIEQRRTDILRAMGEQNVKLRELEEQLLNELSVVEGNILDDDAVILVLERLKGESAEVDKDMAQSKEVLANVKAVTDVYQSLARAIAQTYFVLEQLSNLHPLYQFTIHFFLKILRFVLTSSSSAHDNTATIAAATTTTGGTGGGGEEEISVEARLGSLTRHFFGEIGKRVCRGLLS
;
A
#
# COMPACT_ATOMS: atom_id res chain seq x y z
N LYS A 1 25.22 -0.76 -12.88
CA LYS A 1 24.24 -1.23 -13.90
C LYS A 1 23.93 -0.16 -14.97
N ASN A 2 23.28 0.97 -14.66
CA ASN A 2 23.04 2.03 -15.69
C ASN A 2 24.36 2.57 -16.28
N THR A 3 25.38 2.76 -15.45
CA THR A 3 26.74 3.13 -15.87
C THR A 3 27.32 2.08 -16.82
N ASP A 4 27.18 0.81 -16.48
CA ASP A 4 27.75 -0.31 -17.22
C ASP A 4 27.03 -0.54 -18.55
N ALA A 5 25.71 -0.35 -18.58
CA ALA A 5 24.91 -0.33 -19.81
C ALA A 5 25.36 0.81 -20.74
N ASN A 6 25.61 2.01 -20.21
CA ASN A 6 26.11 3.14 -21.00
C ASN A 6 27.54 2.90 -21.51
N ILE A 7 28.40 2.23 -20.75
CA ILE A 7 29.75 1.85 -21.17
C ILE A 7 29.68 0.82 -22.30
N LYS A 8 28.88 -0.25 -22.16
CA LYS A 8 28.70 -1.26 -23.21
C LYS A 8 28.05 -0.69 -24.46
N LEU A 9 27.09 0.23 -24.33
CA LEU A 9 26.48 0.92 -25.47
C LEU A 9 27.52 1.76 -26.22
N ARG A 10 28.41 2.47 -25.51
CA ARG A 10 29.50 3.23 -26.14
C ARG A 10 30.47 2.30 -26.87
N GLN A 11 30.88 1.20 -26.26
CA GLN A 11 31.74 0.20 -26.89
C GLN A 11 31.09 -0.45 -28.12
N MET A 12 29.78 -0.72 -28.07
CA MET A 12 29.01 -1.22 -29.20
C MET A 12 28.98 -0.22 -30.36
N VAL A 13 28.70 1.07 -30.07
CA VAL A 13 28.68 2.14 -31.08
C VAL A 13 30.07 2.36 -31.69
N GLU A 14 31.12 2.29 -30.87
CA GLU A 14 32.51 2.42 -31.33
C GLU A 14 32.90 1.26 -32.26
N ASN A 15 32.63 0.02 -31.85
CA ASN A 15 32.88 -1.17 -32.68
C ASN A 15 32.02 -1.19 -33.94
N GLN A 16 30.77 -0.70 -33.88
CA GLN A 16 29.89 -0.61 -35.05
C GLN A 16 30.43 0.43 -36.06
N ASN A 17 30.88 1.60 -35.59
CA ASN A 17 31.50 2.61 -36.44
C ASN A 17 32.84 2.14 -37.02
N GLU A 18 33.60 1.31 -36.30
CA GLU A 18 34.83 0.71 -36.80
C GLU A 18 34.53 -0.37 -37.85
N ALA A 19 33.56 -1.27 -37.60
CA ALA A 19 33.14 -2.28 -38.55
C ALA A 19 32.62 -1.67 -39.86
N GLU A 20 31.85 -0.58 -39.79
CA GLU A 20 31.32 0.12 -40.96
C GLU A 20 32.44 0.76 -41.80
N ARG A 21 33.42 1.41 -41.15
CA ARG A 21 34.62 1.94 -41.83
C ARG A 21 35.43 0.85 -42.52
N ARG A 22 35.70 -0.27 -41.83
CA ARG A 22 36.45 -1.41 -42.39
C ARG A 22 35.69 -2.05 -43.56
N ARG A 23 34.36 -2.11 -43.50
CA ARG A 23 33.51 -2.62 -44.60
C ARG A 23 33.61 -1.74 -45.84
N GLU A 24 33.63 -0.41 -45.67
CA GLU A 24 33.87 0.52 -46.78
C GLU A 24 35.27 0.35 -47.39
N GLU A 25 36.29 0.09 -46.57
CA GLU A 25 37.65 -0.19 -47.03
C GLU A 25 37.72 -1.50 -47.83
N VAL A 26 37.10 -2.58 -47.34
CA VAL A 26 36.96 -3.86 -48.06
C VAL A 26 36.25 -3.65 -49.40
N GLN A 27 35.18 -2.85 -49.44
CA GLN A 27 34.45 -2.56 -50.66
C GLN A 27 35.35 -1.87 -51.69
N LYS A 28 36.13 -0.86 -51.27
CA LYS A 28 37.08 -0.13 -52.13
C LYS A 28 38.17 -1.06 -52.67
N ILE A 29 38.78 -1.87 -51.81
CA ILE A 29 39.81 -2.85 -52.20
C ILE A 29 39.22 -3.89 -53.15
N SER A 30 37.97 -4.33 -52.95
CA SER A 30 37.32 -5.28 -53.86
C SER A 30 37.15 -4.73 -55.27
N VAL A 31 36.74 -3.46 -55.40
CA VAL A 31 36.57 -2.79 -56.71
C VAL A 31 37.94 -2.58 -57.38
N GLU A 32 38.98 -2.24 -56.61
CA GLU A 32 40.34 -2.10 -57.13
C GLU A 32 40.93 -3.46 -57.59
N LEU A 33 40.65 -4.54 -56.84
CA LEU A 33 41.08 -5.90 -57.18
C LEU A 33 40.40 -6.38 -58.47
N GLU A 34 39.09 -6.18 -58.62
CA GLU A 34 38.35 -6.53 -59.83
C GLU A 34 38.88 -5.79 -61.07
N ALA A 35 39.20 -4.50 -60.93
CA ALA A 35 39.80 -3.72 -62.01
C ALA A 35 41.20 -4.24 -62.39
N LYS A 36 42.06 -4.55 -61.40
CA LYS A 36 43.41 -5.08 -61.63
C LYS A 36 43.39 -6.50 -62.22
N ASP A 37 42.49 -7.37 -61.78
CA ASP A 37 42.36 -8.73 -62.29
C ASP A 37 41.86 -8.75 -63.75
N ALA A 38 40.93 -7.86 -64.11
CA ALA A 38 40.51 -7.67 -65.50
C ALA A 38 41.68 -7.20 -66.40
N ASP A 39 42.47 -6.26 -65.90
CA ASP A 39 43.66 -5.73 -66.58
C ASP A 39 44.77 -6.77 -66.75
N ILE A 40 44.99 -7.63 -65.75
CA ILE A 40 45.92 -8.78 -65.81
C ILE A 40 45.43 -9.80 -66.84
N ALA A 41 44.13 -10.09 -66.89
CA ALA A 41 43.56 -11.05 -67.83
C ALA A 41 43.75 -10.60 -69.30
N ILE A 42 43.52 -9.32 -69.60
CA ILE A 42 43.71 -8.75 -70.94
C ILE A 42 45.18 -8.82 -71.36
N ARG A 43 46.11 -8.37 -70.50
CA ARG A 43 47.56 -8.37 -70.81
C ARG A 43 48.12 -9.79 -70.94
N ARG A 44 47.67 -10.73 -70.10
CA ARG A 44 48.04 -12.15 -70.18
C ARG A 44 47.58 -12.79 -71.48
N SER A 45 46.35 -12.51 -71.91
CA SER A 45 45.82 -13.01 -73.18
C SER A 45 46.61 -12.48 -74.38
N SER A 46 47.03 -11.21 -74.36
CA SER A 46 47.86 -10.62 -75.42
C SER A 46 49.25 -11.26 -75.49
N ALA A 47 49.91 -11.44 -74.34
CA ALA A 47 51.23 -12.06 -74.26
C ALA A 47 51.23 -13.54 -74.72
N GLN A 48 50.17 -14.30 -74.43
CA GLN A 48 50.03 -15.69 -74.87
C GLN A 48 49.69 -15.81 -76.36
N ALA A 49 48.91 -14.88 -76.92
CA ALA A 49 48.57 -14.87 -78.33
C ALA A 49 49.80 -14.66 -79.23
N GLU A 50 50.72 -13.77 -78.84
CA GLU A 50 51.95 -13.51 -79.60
C GLU A 50 52.97 -14.66 -79.54
N LEU A 51 53.05 -15.38 -78.41
CA LEU A 51 53.90 -16.57 -78.29
C LEU A 51 53.37 -17.75 -79.12
N ALA A 52 52.05 -17.94 -79.16
CA ALA A 52 51.40 -19.03 -79.89
C ALA A 52 51.57 -18.95 -81.42
N GLU A 53 51.89 -17.78 -81.97
CA GLU A 53 52.13 -17.59 -83.42
C GLU A 53 53.48 -18.21 -83.86
N ALA A 54 54.50 -18.20 -82.99
CA ALA A 54 55.87 -18.55 -83.34
C ALA A 54 56.28 -19.98 -82.95
N GLU A 55 55.68 -20.54 -81.89
CA GLU A 55 55.96 -21.89 -81.40
C GLU A 55 55.71 -23.01 -82.43
N PRO A 56 54.61 -23.00 -83.23
CA PRO A 56 54.34 -24.05 -84.20
C PRO A 56 55.39 -24.11 -85.32
N ALA A 57 55.85 -22.95 -85.78
CA ALA A 57 56.85 -22.83 -86.85
C ALA A 57 58.24 -23.31 -86.40
N LEU A 58 58.57 -23.16 -85.12
CA LEU A 58 59.80 -23.65 -84.51
C LEU A 58 59.76 -25.18 -84.29
N HIS A 59 58.66 -25.71 -83.76
CA HIS A 59 58.48 -27.15 -83.60
C HIS A 59 58.49 -27.89 -84.94
N ALA A 60 57.84 -27.34 -85.97
CA ALA A 60 57.88 -27.89 -87.33
C ALA A 60 59.30 -27.94 -87.89
N ALA A 61 60.10 -26.88 -87.69
CA ALA A 61 61.47 -26.84 -88.17
C ALA A 61 62.42 -27.78 -87.39
N LYS A 62 62.26 -27.90 -86.07
CA LYS A 62 63.00 -28.90 -85.25
C LYS A 62 62.71 -30.34 -85.69
N ASN A 63 61.45 -30.65 -85.98
CA ASN A 63 61.06 -31.97 -86.48
C ASN A 63 61.66 -32.28 -87.87
N SER A 64 61.70 -31.27 -88.76
CA SER A 64 62.35 -31.38 -90.06
C SER A 64 63.86 -31.66 -89.95
N VAL A 65 64.56 -31.06 -88.99
CA VAL A 65 66.00 -31.34 -88.73
C VAL A 65 66.21 -32.75 -88.18
N ASN A 66 65.33 -33.24 -87.30
CA ASN A 66 65.44 -34.60 -86.77
C ASN A 66 65.21 -35.69 -87.85
N SER A 67 64.57 -35.35 -88.97
CA SER A 67 64.32 -36.26 -90.09
C SER A 67 65.51 -36.46 -91.05
N ILE A 68 66.64 -35.78 -90.83
CA ILE A 68 67.84 -35.87 -91.69
C ILE A 68 68.52 -37.23 -91.52
N LYS A 69 68.73 -37.96 -92.62
CA LYS A 69 69.40 -39.27 -92.61
C LYS A 69 70.92 -39.11 -92.58
N LYS A 70 71.60 -39.99 -91.84
CA LYS A 70 73.07 -40.00 -91.69
C LYS A 70 73.82 -39.99 -93.04
N SER A 71 73.31 -40.70 -94.04
CA SER A 71 73.89 -40.74 -95.40
C SER A 71 73.92 -39.37 -96.10
N GLN A 72 72.92 -38.51 -95.86
CA GLN A 72 72.80 -37.19 -96.48
C GLN A 72 73.77 -36.18 -95.84
N LEU A 73 74.14 -36.38 -94.57
CA LEU A 73 75.18 -35.61 -93.90
C LEU A 73 76.59 -36.03 -94.33
N ASP A 74 76.79 -37.32 -94.62
CA ASP A 74 78.09 -37.83 -95.08
C ASP A 74 78.46 -37.29 -96.47
N GLU A 75 77.48 -37.05 -97.36
CA GLU A 75 77.69 -36.35 -98.65
C GLU A 75 78.25 -34.94 -98.47
N VAL A 76 77.68 -34.17 -97.53
CA VAL A 76 78.13 -32.79 -97.25
C VAL A 76 79.49 -32.78 -96.53
N ARG A 77 79.80 -33.80 -95.71
CA ARG A 77 81.10 -33.96 -95.01
C ARG A 77 82.26 -34.27 -95.96
N ALA A 78 81.99 -34.91 -97.09
CA ALA A 78 82.99 -35.36 -98.04
C ALA A 78 83.50 -34.25 -98.99
N LEU A 79 82.74 -33.16 -99.17
CA LEU A 79 83.08 -32.06 -100.08
C LEU A 79 84.37 -31.33 -99.66
N LEU A 80 85.34 -31.19 -100.59
CA LEU A 80 86.54 -30.37 -100.38
C LEU A 80 86.23 -28.88 -100.53
N ASN A 81 85.42 -28.50 -101.53
CA ASN A 81 84.95 -27.12 -101.80
C ASN A 81 83.42 -27.12 -101.98
N PRO A 82 82.64 -26.58 -101.02
CA PRO A 82 81.18 -26.58 -101.12
C PRO A 82 80.65 -25.46 -102.05
N PRO A 83 79.51 -25.67 -102.73
CA PRO A 83 78.73 -24.62 -103.37
C PRO A 83 78.34 -23.50 -102.40
N THR A 84 78.26 -22.25 -102.88
CA THR A 84 78.05 -21.03 -102.07
C THR A 84 76.82 -21.11 -101.14
N LEU A 85 75.72 -21.71 -101.60
CA LEU A 85 74.48 -21.90 -100.81
C LEU A 85 74.66 -22.86 -99.61
N ILE A 86 75.46 -23.93 -99.79
CA ILE A 86 75.77 -24.89 -98.73
C ILE A 86 76.71 -24.26 -97.70
N ARG A 87 77.63 -23.41 -98.17
CA ARG A 87 78.54 -22.67 -97.29
C ARG A 87 77.78 -21.68 -96.40
N ILE A 88 76.91 -20.84 -96.97
CA ILE A 88 76.11 -19.84 -96.24
C ILE A 88 75.23 -20.48 -95.16
N THR A 89 74.58 -21.60 -95.50
CA THR A 89 73.65 -22.29 -94.59
C THR A 89 74.39 -22.95 -93.42
N LEU A 90 75.55 -23.56 -93.67
CA LEU A 90 76.37 -24.16 -92.62
C LEU A 90 77.13 -23.10 -91.79
N GLU A 91 77.50 -21.97 -92.38
CA GLU A 91 78.03 -20.80 -91.68
C GLU A 91 76.97 -20.22 -90.73
N ALA A 92 75.72 -20.08 -91.17
CA ALA A 92 74.63 -19.58 -90.33
C ALA A 92 74.30 -20.53 -89.17
N VAL A 93 74.26 -21.85 -89.41
CA VAL A 93 74.09 -22.87 -88.37
C VAL A 93 75.28 -22.86 -87.39
N ALA A 94 76.50 -22.80 -87.91
CA ALA A 94 77.71 -22.76 -87.09
C ALA A 94 77.83 -21.46 -86.27
N CYS A 95 77.32 -20.33 -86.76
CA CYS A 95 77.30 -19.07 -86.03
C CYS A 95 76.27 -19.06 -84.89
N MET A 96 75.20 -19.86 -84.99
CA MET A 96 74.25 -20.03 -83.88
C MET A 96 74.73 -21.04 -82.83
N ILE A 97 75.46 -22.08 -83.23
CA ILE A 97 75.98 -23.11 -82.31
C ILE A 97 77.35 -22.70 -81.72
N GLY A 98 78.15 -21.93 -82.47
CA GLY A 98 79.52 -21.52 -82.15
C GLY A 98 79.62 -20.05 -81.74
N LYS A 99 80.38 -19.77 -80.69
CA LYS A 99 80.53 -18.43 -80.09
C LYS A 99 81.51 -17.51 -80.85
N GLY A 100 81.37 -17.34 -82.17
CA GLY A 100 82.28 -16.47 -82.93
C GLY A 100 81.79 -16.10 -84.33
N GLU A 101 81.90 -14.81 -84.66
CA GLU A 101 81.68 -14.30 -86.01
C GLU A 101 82.91 -14.61 -86.87
N SER A 102 82.69 -15.29 -88.01
CA SER A 102 83.70 -15.74 -88.99
C SER A 102 84.42 -17.04 -88.63
N VAL A 103 83.88 -18.15 -89.14
CA VAL A 103 84.45 -19.49 -89.00
C VAL A 103 85.01 -19.91 -90.37
N GLU A 104 86.31 -20.18 -90.47
CA GLU A 104 86.87 -20.75 -91.70
C GLU A 104 86.27 -22.14 -91.96
N TRP A 105 86.13 -22.54 -93.23
CA TRP A 105 85.51 -23.82 -93.64
C TRP A 105 86.10 -25.05 -92.91
N GLY A 106 87.38 -25.01 -92.55
CA GLY A 106 88.04 -26.06 -91.76
C GLY A 106 87.47 -26.27 -90.36
N GLU A 107 86.97 -25.21 -89.71
CA GLU A 107 86.35 -25.27 -88.38
C GLU A 107 84.87 -25.67 -88.45
N ILE A 108 84.13 -25.21 -89.47
CA ILE A 108 82.75 -25.65 -89.75
C ILE A 108 82.72 -27.18 -89.97
N ARG A 109 83.72 -27.71 -90.68
CA ARG A 109 83.86 -29.15 -90.91
C ARG A 109 84.12 -29.95 -89.62
N LYS A 110 84.80 -29.36 -88.62
CA LYS A 110 84.98 -30.00 -87.30
C LYS A 110 83.66 -30.06 -86.53
N ILE A 111 82.82 -29.05 -86.63
CA ILE A 111 81.51 -28.99 -85.96
C ILE A 111 80.56 -30.03 -86.57
N ILE A 112 80.51 -30.15 -87.89
CA ILE A 112 79.64 -31.11 -88.60
C ILE A 112 80.11 -32.57 -88.43
N ARG A 113 81.42 -32.80 -88.20
CA ARG A 113 81.98 -34.15 -87.97
C ARG A 113 81.65 -34.74 -86.61
N LYS A 114 81.21 -33.94 -85.64
CA LYS A 114 80.76 -34.46 -84.33
C LYS A 114 79.50 -35.30 -84.53
N ASN A 115 79.44 -36.45 -83.85
CA ASN A 115 78.27 -37.33 -83.89
C ASN A 115 77.02 -36.69 -83.25
N ASP A 116 77.21 -35.68 -82.39
CA ASP A 116 76.15 -35.00 -81.63
C ASP A 116 75.59 -33.74 -82.31
N PHE A 117 75.91 -33.51 -83.59
CA PHE A 117 75.51 -32.29 -84.30
C PHE A 117 73.98 -32.10 -84.40
N ILE A 118 73.22 -33.14 -84.79
CA ILE A 118 71.75 -33.07 -84.84
C ILE A 118 71.11 -32.90 -83.45
N PRO A 119 71.48 -33.71 -82.42
CA PRO A 119 70.98 -33.51 -81.06
C PRO A 119 71.21 -32.09 -80.52
N THR A 120 72.40 -31.53 -80.76
CA THR A 120 72.75 -30.16 -80.34
C THR A 120 71.85 -29.09 -80.97
N ILE A 121 71.28 -29.35 -82.15
CA ILE A 121 70.38 -28.43 -82.87
C ILE A 121 68.94 -28.55 -82.36
N VAL A 122 68.49 -29.77 -82.08
CA VAL A 122 67.13 -30.05 -81.58
C VAL A 122 66.97 -29.52 -80.14
N ASP A 123 67.99 -29.74 -79.30
CA ASP A 123 68.01 -29.30 -77.90
C ASP A 123 68.53 -27.87 -77.73
N PHE A 124 68.72 -27.12 -78.82
CA PHE A 124 69.19 -25.75 -78.77
C PHE A 124 68.18 -24.84 -78.06
N ASP A 125 68.68 -24.15 -77.04
CA ASP A 125 67.92 -23.20 -76.23
C ASP A 125 67.98 -21.79 -76.84
N SER A 126 66.83 -21.35 -77.37
CA SER A 126 66.61 -20.02 -77.94
C SER A 126 66.88 -18.86 -76.98
N SER A 127 66.92 -19.10 -75.66
CA SER A 127 67.19 -18.06 -74.66
C SER A 127 68.67 -17.68 -74.53
N GLN A 128 69.59 -18.49 -75.09
CA GLN A 128 71.04 -18.25 -74.98
C GLN A 128 71.63 -17.32 -76.06
N LEU A 129 70.83 -16.96 -77.08
CA LEU A 129 71.26 -16.07 -78.16
C LEU A 129 71.11 -14.59 -77.75
N THR A 130 72.21 -13.84 -77.82
CA THR A 130 72.18 -12.40 -77.51
C THR A 130 71.56 -11.60 -78.66
N SER A 131 70.84 -10.52 -78.36
CA SER A 131 70.19 -9.63 -79.35
C SER A 131 71.13 -9.15 -80.48
N LYS A 132 72.40 -8.91 -80.16
CA LYS A 132 73.44 -8.55 -81.15
C LYS A 132 73.75 -9.67 -82.15
N GLN A 133 73.72 -10.93 -81.71
CA GLN A 133 74.03 -12.09 -82.54
C GLN A 133 72.88 -12.43 -83.48
N VAL A 134 71.64 -12.38 -83.00
CA VAL A 134 70.44 -12.64 -83.81
C VAL A 134 70.29 -11.60 -84.93
N ASN A 135 70.48 -10.31 -84.61
CA ASN A 135 70.41 -9.24 -85.61
C ASN A 135 71.57 -9.31 -86.62
N ALA A 136 72.78 -9.67 -86.18
CA ALA A 136 73.92 -9.86 -87.07
C ALA A 136 73.72 -11.04 -88.03
N ILE A 137 73.13 -12.14 -87.56
CA ILE A 137 72.84 -13.33 -88.36
C ILE A 137 71.72 -13.05 -89.37
N ASN A 138 70.65 -12.35 -88.97
CA ASN A 138 69.56 -11.94 -89.87
C ASN A 138 70.06 -11.01 -90.98
N ALA A 139 70.88 -10.01 -90.62
CA ALA A 139 71.47 -9.06 -91.57
C ALA A 139 72.47 -9.70 -92.54
N LYS A 140 73.32 -10.64 -92.06
CA LYS A 140 74.38 -11.25 -92.88
C LYS A 140 73.90 -12.40 -93.76
N TYR A 141 72.91 -13.18 -93.34
CA TYR A 141 72.59 -14.46 -93.99
C TYR A 141 71.13 -14.60 -94.47
N PHE A 142 70.22 -13.74 -94.04
CA PHE A 142 68.78 -13.85 -94.34
C PHE A 142 68.18 -12.62 -95.04
N SER A 143 69.00 -11.60 -95.36
CA SER A 143 68.54 -10.35 -95.99
C SER A 143 68.51 -10.38 -97.53
N ASP A 144 69.05 -11.42 -98.17
CA ASP A 144 69.16 -11.53 -99.63
C ASP A 144 68.03 -12.42 -100.19
N PRO A 145 67.10 -11.91 -101.03
CA PRO A 145 65.94 -12.66 -101.55
C PRO A 145 66.29 -13.83 -102.47
N SER A 146 67.56 -13.95 -102.88
CA SER A 146 68.04 -15.05 -103.74
C SER A 146 68.24 -16.39 -102.98
N VAL A 147 68.20 -16.36 -101.64
CA VAL A 147 68.39 -17.53 -100.77
C VAL A 147 67.05 -17.94 -100.15
N ASP A 148 66.37 -18.88 -100.78
CA ASP A 148 65.09 -19.43 -100.32
C ASP A 148 65.25 -20.89 -99.85
N VAL A 149 64.38 -21.34 -98.95
CA VAL A 149 64.40 -22.72 -98.41
C VAL A 149 64.33 -23.74 -99.54
N GLU A 150 63.59 -23.46 -100.61
CA GLU A 150 63.50 -24.34 -101.79
C GLU A 150 64.79 -24.35 -102.63
N SER A 151 65.51 -23.23 -102.75
CA SER A 151 66.76 -23.16 -103.52
C SER A 151 67.90 -23.85 -102.80
N VAL A 152 67.95 -23.76 -101.46
CA VAL A 152 68.90 -24.50 -100.61
C VAL A 152 68.60 -26.00 -100.61
N THR A 153 67.32 -26.40 -100.59
CA THR A 153 66.93 -27.83 -100.63
C THR A 153 67.30 -28.48 -101.97
N LYS A 154 67.23 -27.73 -103.08
CA LYS A 154 67.70 -28.18 -104.40
C LYS A 154 69.22 -28.34 -104.46
N ALA A 155 69.98 -27.49 -103.76
CA ALA A 155 71.44 -27.58 -103.69
C ALA A 155 71.93 -28.73 -102.79
N SER A 156 71.27 -28.97 -101.65
CA SER A 156 71.52 -30.12 -100.79
C SER A 156 70.27 -30.47 -99.98
N ARG A 157 69.87 -31.74 -100.04
CA ARG A 157 68.71 -32.27 -99.32
C ARG A 157 68.87 -32.24 -97.80
N ALA A 158 70.11 -32.16 -97.30
CA ALA A 158 70.42 -32.04 -95.87
C ALA A 158 70.45 -30.58 -95.39
N CYS A 159 70.78 -29.62 -96.26
CA CYS A 159 70.94 -28.21 -95.87
C CYS A 159 69.61 -27.43 -95.84
N GLY A 160 68.58 -27.88 -96.56
CA GLY A 160 67.25 -27.26 -96.55
C GLY A 160 66.60 -27.21 -95.16
N PRO A 161 66.44 -28.36 -94.47
CA PRO A 161 65.88 -28.39 -93.12
C PRO A 161 66.69 -27.59 -92.09
N LEU A 162 68.02 -27.56 -92.23
CA LEU A 162 68.90 -26.77 -91.37
C LEU A 162 68.69 -25.27 -91.56
N PHE A 163 68.50 -24.81 -92.79
CA PHE A 163 68.21 -23.41 -93.08
C PHE A 163 66.84 -22.97 -92.57
N GLN A 164 65.82 -23.81 -92.74
CA GLN A 164 64.47 -23.57 -92.21
C GLN A 164 64.48 -23.50 -90.67
N TRP A 165 65.23 -24.38 -90.01
CA TRP A 165 65.44 -24.30 -88.56
C TRP A 165 66.10 -22.99 -88.14
N CYS A 166 67.17 -22.58 -88.82
CA CYS A 166 67.81 -21.30 -88.55
C CYS A 166 66.85 -20.12 -88.65
N GLN A 167 66.03 -20.09 -89.71
CA GLN A 167 65.07 -19.01 -89.94
C GLN A 167 63.96 -18.98 -88.88
N SER A 168 63.39 -20.14 -88.52
CA SER A 168 62.38 -20.25 -87.47
C SER A 168 62.94 -19.90 -86.09
N GLN A 169 64.20 -20.25 -85.81
CA GLN A 169 64.86 -19.94 -84.53
C GLN A 169 65.08 -18.43 -84.37
N VAL A 170 65.52 -17.74 -85.42
CA VAL A 170 65.67 -16.28 -85.44
C VAL A 170 64.32 -15.58 -85.24
N LYS A 171 63.26 -16.03 -85.92
CA LYS A 171 61.90 -15.46 -85.75
C LYS A 171 61.36 -15.64 -84.32
N TYR A 172 61.55 -16.82 -83.73
CA TYR A 172 61.13 -17.09 -82.36
C TYR A 172 61.89 -16.22 -81.34
N CYS A 173 63.21 -16.05 -81.49
CA CYS A 173 63.99 -15.18 -80.59
C CYS A 173 63.56 -13.70 -80.67
N ILE A 174 63.18 -13.20 -81.84
CA ILE A 174 62.66 -11.82 -82.00
C ILE A 174 61.32 -11.66 -81.27
N ILE A 175 60.43 -12.65 -81.37
CA ILE A 175 59.11 -12.62 -80.72
C ILE A 175 59.24 -12.80 -79.20
N LEU A 176 60.13 -13.70 -78.75
CA LEU A 176 60.43 -13.89 -77.34
C LEU A 176 60.92 -12.59 -76.67
N GLN A 177 61.77 -11.82 -77.36
CA GLN A 177 62.23 -10.52 -76.87
C GLN A 177 61.11 -9.47 -76.74
N ARG A 178 60.07 -9.55 -77.57
CA ARG A 178 58.90 -8.66 -77.49
C ARG A 178 57.97 -9.02 -76.34
N VAL A 179 57.85 -10.32 -76.02
CA VAL A 179 56.93 -10.83 -75.00
C VAL A 179 57.56 -10.88 -73.59
N GLU A 180 58.88 -10.93 -73.46
CA GLU A 180 59.58 -10.92 -72.16
C GLU A 180 59.24 -9.72 -71.26
N PRO A 181 59.20 -8.45 -71.74
CA PRO A 181 58.77 -7.33 -70.89
C PRO A 181 57.32 -7.44 -70.44
N LEU A 182 56.40 -7.88 -71.32
CA LEU A 182 54.99 -8.10 -71.00
C LEU A 182 54.80 -9.19 -69.95
N ARG A 183 55.62 -10.25 -69.99
CA ARG A 183 55.57 -11.34 -69.01
C ARG A 183 56.04 -10.90 -67.62
N LYS A 184 57.11 -10.12 -67.53
CA LYS A 184 57.59 -9.54 -66.26
C LYS A 184 56.59 -8.54 -65.68
N GLU A 185 55.93 -7.75 -66.53
CA GLU A 185 54.87 -6.83 -66.11
C GLU A 185 53.65 -7.58 -65.55
N VAL A 186 53.20 -8.67 -66.22
CA VAL A 186 52.11 -9.52 -65.71
C VAL A 186 52.47 -10.19 -64.38
N GLU A 187 53.71 -10.67 -64.21
CA GLU A 187 54.17 -11.27 -62.97
C GLU A 187 54.23 -10.26 -61.81
N GLN A 188 54.67 -9.02 -62.09
CA GLN A 188 54.64 -7.92 -61.11
C GLN A 188 53.22 -7.52 -60.72
N LEU A 189 52.31 -7.42 -61.70
CA LEU A 189 50.90 -7.09 -61.44
C LEU A 189 50.18 -8.21 -60.68
N GLN A 190 50.50 -9.49 -60.96
CA GLN A 190 49.98 -10.63 -60.21
C GLN A 190 50.45 -10.63 -58.76
N ALA A 191 51.75 -10.41 -58.51
CA ALA A 191 52.28 -10.31 -57.15
C ALA A 191 51.63 -9.15 -56.36
N ALA A 192 51.34 -8.02 -57.03
CA ALA A 192 50.63 -6.91 -56.43
C ALA A 192 49.15 -7.21 -56.15
N SER A 193 48.46 -7.94 -57.04
CA SER A 193 47.06 -8.39 -56.83
C SER A 193 46.97 -9.41 -55.69
N ASP A 194 47.89 -10.37 -55.61
CA ASP A 194 47.94 -11.36 -54.54
C ASP A 194 48.17 -10.71 -53.16
N GLY A 195 49.01 -9.67 -53.08
CA GLY A 195 49.18 -8.86 -51.87
C GLY A 195 47.90 -8.16 -51.42
N LEU A 196 47.18 -7.51 -52.35
CA LEU A 196 45.89 -6.87 -52.07
C LEU A 196 44.79 -7.87 -51.69
N ARG A 197 44.86 -9.09 -52.23
CA ARG A 197 43.92 -10.16 -51.92
C ARG A 197 44.10 -10.69 -50.49
N GLN A 198 45.34 -10.80 -50.03
CA GLN A 198 45.65 -11.14 -48.64
C GLN A 198 45.18 -10.04 -47.68
N GLU A 199 45.44 -8.77 -48.01
CA GLU A 199 44.97 -7.62 -47.21
C GLU A 199 43.44 -7.59 -47.10
N LYS A 200 42.73 -7.88 -48.21
CA LYS A 200 41.27 -8.02 -48.21
C LYS A 200 40.80 -9.16 -47.30
N GLU A 201 41.43 -10.33 -47.37
CA GLU A 201 41.05 -11.50 -46.56
C GLU A 201 41.28 -11.25 -45.06
N GLU A 202 42.36 -10.55 -44.71
CA GLU A 202 42.60 -10.10 -43.32
C GLU A 202 41.51 -9.12 -42.85
N LEU A 203 41.14 -8.15 -43.68
CA LEU A 203 40.07 -7.20 -43.38
C LEU A 203 38.69 -7.86 -43.27
N ASP A 204 38.36 -8.80 -44.16
CA ASP A 204 37.10 -9.56 -44.12
C ASP A 204 37.00 -10.40 -42.84
N ASN A 205 38.09 -11.06 -42.44
CA ASN A 205 38.15 -11.80 -41.17
C ASN A 205 37.97 -10.86 -39.97
N LEU A 206 38.57 -9.67 -40.00
CA LEU A 206 38.40 -8.67 -38.95
C LEU A 206 36.96 -8.17 -38.86
N VAL A 207 36.29 -7.91 -40.00
CA VAL A 207 34.88 -7.51 -40.04
C VAL A 207 33.99 -8.60 -39.44
N LEU A 208 34.24 -9.88 -39.74
CA LEU A 208 33.48 -11.00 -39.15
C LEU A 208 33.65 -11.08 -37.62
N VAL A 209 34.87 -10.88 -37.12
CA VAL A 209 35.13 -10.85 -35.67
C VAL A 209 34.44 -9.65 -35.01
N LEU A 210 34.47 -8.48 -35.65
CA LEU A 210 33.78 -7.28 -35.15
C LEU A 210 32.26 -7.46 -35.14
N GLU A 211 31.66 -8.03 -36.19
CA GLU A 211 30.22 -8.33 -36.24
C GLU A 211 29.80 -9.34 -35.14
N ALA A 212 30.59 -10.40 -34.94
CA ALA A 212 30.34 -11.37 -33.86
C ALA A 212 30.43 -10.71 -32.46
N ASN A 213 31.43 -9.85 -32.24
CA ASN A 213 31.58 -9.09 -31.00
C ASN A 213 30.39 -8.14 -30.78
N ILE A 214 29.91 -7.47 -31.84
CA ILE A 214 28.74 -6.57 -31.78
C ILE A 214 27.49 -7.35 -31.35
N ASP A 215 27.26 -8.55 -31.90
CA ASP A 215 26.09 -9.35 -31.54
C ASP A 215 26.16 -9.86 -30.09
N GLN A 216 27.35 -10.22 -29.61
CA GLN A 216 27.56 -10.52 -28.19
C GLN A 216 27.29 -9.29 -27.30
N TYR A 217 27.80 -8.11 -27.67
CA TYR A 217 27.55 -6.87 -26.93
C TYR A 217 26.06 -6.47 -26.93
N LYS A 218 25.32 -6.72 -28.01
CA LYS A 218 23.87 -6.51 -28.06
C LYS A 218 23.12 -7.43 -27.09
N ALA A 219 23.48 -8.71 -27.05
CA ALA A 219 22.87 -9.68 -26.13
C ALA A 219 23.12 -9.30 -24.67
N ASP A 220 24.37 -9.00 -24.34
CA ASP A 220 24.80 -8.51 -23.03
C ASP A 220 24.09 -7.21 -22.62
N TYR A 221 23.95 -6.26 -23.55
CA TYR A 221 23.26 -5.00 -23.31
C TYR A 221 21.77 -5.24 -23.03
N ALA A 222 21.12 -6.10 -23.80
CA ALA A 222 19.71 -6.46 -23.61
C ALA A 222 19.46 -7.11 -22.24
N GLU A 223 20.36 -8.00 -21.80
CA GLU A 223 20.28 -8.62 -20.48
C GLU A 223 20.41 -7.57 -19.37
N ILE A 224 21.41 -6.69 -19.45
CA ILE A 224 21.63 -5.63 -18.45
C ILE A 224 20.43 -4.67 -18.40
N ILE A 225 19.84 -4.31 -19.54
CA ILE A 225 18.65 -3.45 -19.59
C ILE A 225 17.45 -4.13 -18.94
N ARG A 226 17.20 -5.41 -19.25
CA ARG A 226 16.13 -6.18 -18.60
C ARG A 226 16.34 -6.22 -17.09
N GLU A 227 17.56 -6.46 -16.63
CA GLU A 227 17.87 -6.41 -15.19
C GLU A 227 17.63 -5.03 -14.59
N ILE A 228 18.04 -3.95 -15.26
CA ILE A 228 17.79 -2.57 -14.82
C ILE A 228 16.29 -2.32 -14.67
N GLU A 229 15.48 -2.73 -15.65
CA GLU A 229 14.03 -2.57 -15.59
C GLU A 229 13.41 -3.37 -14.45
N THR A 230 13.81 -4.64 -14.26
CA THR A 230 13.32 -5.43 -13.12
C THR A 230 13.71 -4.80 -11.77
N ILE A 231 14.92 -4.24 -11.65
CA ILE A 231 15.37 -3.57 -10.44
C ILE A 231 14.62 -2.24 -10.25
N LYS A 232 14.38 -1.47 -11.31
CA LYS A 232 13.57 -0.24 -11.25
C LYS A 232 12.14 -0.53 -10.80
N ALA A 233 11.51 -1.57 -11.34
CA ALA A 233 10.17 -2.00 -10.94
C ALA A 233 10.14 -2.43 -9.47
N LYS A 234 11.11 -3.24 -9.04
CA LYS A 234 11.27 -3.62 -7.63
C LYS A 234 11.50 -2.41 -6.73
N LEU A 235 12.33 -1.45 -7.14
CA LEU A 235 12.61 -0.23 -6.39
C LEU A 235 11.37 0.66 -6.25
N ALA A 236 10.58 0.79 -7.32
CA ALA A 236 9.31 1.52 -7.26
C ALA A 236 8.34 0.88 -6.27
N LEU A 237 8.18 -0.46 -6.32
CA LEU A 237 7.38 -1.21 -5.36
C LEU A 237 7.90 -1.09 -3.92
N THR A 238 9.20 -1.19 -3.71
CA THR A 238 9.78 -1.03 -2.37
C THR A 238 9.60 0.41 -1.87
N LYS A 239 9.71 1.42 -2.74
CA LYS A 239 9.50 2.81 -2.37
C LYS A 239 8.06 3.09 -1.96
N THR A 240 7.07 2.53 -2.66
CA THR A 240 5.67 2.64 -2.24
C THR A 240 5.43 1.91 -0.93
N LYS A 241 5.99 0.70 -0.75
CA LYS A 241 5.95 -0.04 0.52
C LYS A 241 6.56 0.74 1.69
N VAL A 242 7.71 1.39 1.49
CA VAL A 242 8.36 2.23 2.53
C VAL A 242 7.51 3.46 2.84
N SER A 243 6.96 4.14 1.83
CA SER A 243 6.08 5.29 2.05
C SER A 243 4.82 4.90 2.84
N ARG A 244 4.25 3.73 2.55
CA ARG A 244 3.09 3.18 3.28
C ARG A 244 3.46 2.83 4.71
N ALA A 245 4.59 2.14 4.91
CA ALA A 245 5.08 1.81 6.25
C ALA A 245 5.32 3.08 7.09
N GLN A 246 5.88 4.13 6.50
CA GLN A 246 6.06 5.41 7.19
C GLN A 246 4.73 6.05 7.59
N SER A 247 3.74 6.12 6.69
CA SER A 247 2.41 6.65 7.02
C SER A 247 1.72 5.83 8.12
N LEU A 248 1.82 4.50 8.02
CA LEU A 248 1.23 3.56 8.97
C LEU A 248 1.89 3.67 10.35
N ILE A 249 3.22 3.77 10.43
CA ILE A 249 3.95 3.94 11.71
C ILE A 249 3.59 5.26 12.37
N VAL A 250 3.59 6.38 11.63
CA VAL A 250 3.17 7.68 12.18
C VAL A 250 1.71 7.63 12.62
N SER A 251 0.88 6.86 11.91
CA SER A 251 -0.52 6.74 12.25
C SER A 251 -0.76 5.90 13.50
N LEU A 252 -0.05 4.78 13.63
CA LEU A 252 -0.11 3.86 14.76
C LEU A 252 0.62 4.39 15.98
N SER A 253 1.60 5.29 15.86
CA SER A 253 2.33 5.80 17.04
C SER A 253 1.42 6.62 17.97
N LEU A 254 0.45 7.36 17.41
CA LEU A 254 -0.56 8.05 18.23
C LEU A 254 -1.51 7.05 18.91
N GLU A 255 -1.85 5.98 18.20
CA GLU A 255 -2.72 4.92 18.72
C GLU A 255 -1.99 4.08 19.78
N GLU A 256 -0.68 3.88 19.62
CA GLU A 256 0.20 3.25 20.60
C GLU A 256 0.23 4.04 21.90
N GLU A 257 0.39 5.37 21.85
CA GLU A 257 0.31 6.23 23.06
C GLU A 257 -1.07 6.13 23.72
N ARG A 258 -2.16 6.11 22.92
CA ARG A 258 -3.53 5.95 23.43
C ARG A 258 -3.72 4.58 24.09
N TRP A 259 -3.27 3.50 23.46
CA TRP A 259 -3.36 2.14 24.01
C TRP A 259 -2.46 1.96 25.21
N GLU A 260 -1.27 2.57 25.22
CA GLU A 260 -0.38 2.56 26.37
C GLU A 260 -1.02 3.29 27.55
N SER A 261 -1.61 4.46 27.33
CA SER A 261 -2.36 5.18 28.38
C SER A 261 -3.56 4.37 28.87
N SER A 262 -4.32 3.75 27.96
CA SER A 262 -5.46 2.89 28.29
C SER A 262 -5.03 1.64 29.05
N SER A 263 -3.90 1.04 28.68
CA SER A 263 -3.31 -0.12 29.35
C SER A 263 -2.81 0.25 30.75
N ARG A 264 -2.15 1.41 30.91
CA ARG A 264 -1.73 1.91 32.23
C ARG A 264 -2.94 2.18 33.12
N VAL A 265 -3.97 2.83 32.60
CA VAL A 265 -5.24 3.04 33.33
C VAL A 265 -5.89 1.71 33.70
N PHE A 266 -5.87 0.72 32.80
CA PHE A 266 -6.41 -0.61 33.07
C PHE A 266 -5.60 -1.35 34.16
N GLU A 267 -4.27 -1.23 34.14
CA GLU A 267 -3.40 -1.79 35.18
C GLU A 267 -3.65 -1.14 36.55
N GLU A 268 -3.81 0.19 36.58
CA GLU A 268 -4.21 0.92 37.78
C GLU A 268 -5.58 0.47 38.30
N GLN A 269 -6.57 0.34 37.41
CA GLN A 269 -7.91 -0.17 37.73
C GLN A 269 -7.87 -1.60 38.26
N MET A 270 -7.03 -2.47 37.68
CA MET A 270 -6.86 -3.84 38.14
C MET A 270 -6.24 -3.88 39.53
N ARG A 271 -5.30 -2.99 39.82
CA ARG A 271 -4.68 -2.87 41.15
C ARG A 271 -5.68 -2.40 42.21
N THR A 272 -6.60 -1.49 41.88
CA THR A 272 -7.61 -0.96 42.82
C THR A 272 -8.92 -1.76 42.84
N LEU A 273 -9.07 -2.75 41.95
CA LEU A 273 -10.31 -3.51 41.73
C LEU A 273 -10.90 -4.07 43.03
N VAL A 274 -10.06 -4.65 43.89
CA VAL A 274 -10.52 -5.28 45.15
C VAL A 274 -11.14 -4.25 46.08
N GLY A 275 -10.50 -3.10 46.25
CA GLY A 275 -11.02 -2.01 47.09
C GLY A 275 -12.27 -1.38 46.49
N ASP A 276 -12.26 -1.12 45.19
CA ASP A 276 -13.39 -0.49 44.48
C ASP A 276 -14.62 -1.41 44.48
N ALA A 277 -14.42 -2.72 44.28
CA ALA A 277 -15.47 -3.74 44.36
C ALA A 277 -16.01 -3.89 45.78
N LEU A 278 -15.16 -3.84 46.81
CA LEU A 278 -15.58 -3.89 48.21
C LEU A 278 -16.46 -2.71 48.59
N LEU A 279 -16.03 -1.48 48.25
CA LEU A 279 -16.78 -0.26 48.51
C LEU A 279 -18.12 -0.27 47.75
N SER A 280 -18.11 -0.70 46.48
CA SER A 280 -19.31 -0.77 45.64
C SER A 280 -20.28 -1.85 46.09
N ALA A 281 -19.80 -3.01 46.52
CA ALA A 281 -20.63 -4.07 47.08
C ALA A 281 -21.25 -3.62 48.42
N GLY A 282 -20.46 -2.97 49.28
CA GLY A 282 -20.96 -2.36 50.51
C GLY A 282 -22.06 -1.33 50.23
N PHE A 283 -21.90 -0.54 49.15
CA PHE A 283 -22.90 0.41 48.68
C PHE A 283 -24.23 -0.27 48.33
N VAL A 284 -24.21 -1.24 47.42
CA VAL A 284 -25.44 -1.90 46.95
C VAL A 284 -26.15 -2.66 48.07
N VAL A 285 -25.40 -3.24 49.02
CA VAL A 285 -25.97 -4.08 50.09
C VAL A 285 -26.54 -3.26 51.25
N TYR A 286 -25.86 -2.21 51.71
CA TYR A 286 -26.21 -1.53 52.96
C TYR A 286 -26.75 -0.11 52.78
N LEU A 287 -26.38 0.59 51.70
CA LEU A 287 -26.62 2.03 51.60
C LEU A 287 -27.97 2.43 51.00
N GLY A 288 -28.70 1.49 50.40
CA GLY A 288 -29.99 1.74 49.75
C GLY A 288 -31.05 2.40 50.64
N LEU A 289 -31.07 2.10 51.94
CA LEU A 289 -32.04 2.68 52.89
C LEU A 289 -31.73 4.13 53.27
N PHE A 290 -30.46 4.52 53.28
CA PHE A 290 -30.02 5.80 53.83
C PHE A 290 -30.16 6.95 52.83
N ASP A 291 -30.27 8.17 53.37
CA ASP A 291 -30.28 9.40 52.59
C ASP A 291 -28.89 9.75 52.03
N HIS A 292 -28.86 10.58 51.00
CA HIS A 292 -27.63 11.00 50.30
C HIS A 292 -26.48 11.46 51.22
N LEU A 293 -26.81 12.26 52.24
CA LEU A 293 -25.81 12.80 53.17
C LEU A 293 -25.17 11.70 54.01
N LEU A 294 -25.98 10.77 54.54
CA LEU A 294 -25.50 9.63 55.29
C LEU A 294 -24.71 8.68 54.39
N ARG A 295 -25.14 8.51 53.14
CA ARG A 295 -24.39 7.71 52.16
C ARG A 295 -22.99 8.24 51.94
N LYS A 296 -22.86 9.54 51.66
CA LYS A 296 -21.55 10.21 51.51
C LYS A 296 -20.71 10.09 52.77
N ALA A 297 -21.30 10.33 53.95
CA ALA A 297 -20.57 10.24 55.22
C ALA A 297 -20.04 8.81 55.48
N LEU A 298 -20.86 7.78 55.24
CA LEU A 298 -20.46 6.38 55.39
C LEU A 298 -19.42 5.96 54.35
N MET A 299 -19.62 6.32 53.09
CA MET A 299 -18.64 6.06 52.03
C MET A 299 -17.28 6.72 52.32
N ASN A 300 -17.27 7.95 52.82
CA ASN A 300 -16.03 8.63 53.20
C ASN A 300 -15.35 7.94 54.39
N LYS A 301 -16.13 7.47 55.39
CA LYS A 301 -15.59 6.67 56.51
C LYS A 301 -15.02 5.34 56.03
N TRP A 302 -15.71 4.64 55.12
CA TRP A 302 -15.22 3.36 54.58
C TRP A 302 -13.97 3.55 53.71
N ARG A 303 -13.86 4.66 52.97
CA ARG A 303 -12.62 5.03 52.29
C ARG A 303 -11.49 5.29 53.27
N ALA A 304 -11.73 6.05 54.33
CA ALA A 304 -10.72 6.29 55.37
C ALA A 304 -10.24 4.98 56.00
N LEU A 305 -11.16 4.06 56.32
CA LEU A 305 -10.81 2.72 56.81
C LEU A 305 -10.04 1.88 55.78
N ALA A 306 -10.38 1.98 54.49
CA ALA A 306 -9.63 1.31 53.43
C ALA A 306 -8.20 1.86 53.32
N VAL A 307 -8.00 3.16 53.53
CA VAL A 307 -6.65 3.79 53.63
C VAL A 307 -5.91 3.22 54.84
N ASP A 308 -6.53 3.20 56.02
CA ASP A 308 -5.90 2.72 57.26
C ASP A 308 -5.49 1.24 57.16
N LEU A 309 -6.27 0.43 56.43
CA LEU A 309 -6.01 -0.99 56.19
C LEU A 309 -5.07 -1.24 54.99
N ASN A 310 -4.53 -0.19 54.35
CA ASN A 310 -3.70 -0.27 53.15
C ASN A 310 -4.33 -1.05 51.99
N ILE A 311 -5.65 -0.95 51.81
CA ILE A 311 -6.36 -1.56 50.68
C ILE A 311 -6.28 -0.57 49.50
N PRO A 312 -5.66 -0.96 48.36
CA PRO A 312 -5.64 -0.13 47.17
C PRO A 312 -7.07 0.13 46.68
N HIS A 313 -7.44 1.40 46.55
CA HIS A 313 -8.72 1.85 46.04
C HIS A 313 -8.57 3.20 45.35
N ARG A 314 -9.53 3.56 44.51
CA ARG A 314 -9.55 4.85 43.81
C ARG A 314 -10.09 5.96 44.73
N SER A 315 -9.35 7.05 44.85
CA SER A 315 -9.70 8.18 45.74
C SER A 315 -10.96 8.93 45.29
N ASP A 316 -11.20 9.00 43.98
CA ASP A 316 -12.30 9.68 43.29
C ASP A 316 -13.35 8.70 42.74
N LEU A 317 -13.56 7.54 43.37
CA LEU A 317 -14.56 6.56 42.89
C LEU A 317 -15.98 7.17 42.89
N SER A 318 -16.53 7.47 41.71
CA SER A 318 -17.94 7.78 41.56
C SER A 318 -18.72 6.46 41.43
N VAL A 319 -19.56 6.16 42.43
CA VAL A 319 -20.35 4.91 42.47
C VAL A 319 -21.29 4.83 41.26
N VAL A 320 -21.86 5.97 40.86
CA VAL A 320 -22.77 6.05 39.71
C VAL A 320 -22.05 5.71 38.42
N GLU A 321 -20.86 6.28 38.19
CA GLU A 321 -20.09 6.01 36.97
C GLU A 321 -19.51 4.60 36.92
N TYR A 322 -19.12 4.05 38.08
CA TYR A 322 -18.53 2.73 38.16
C TYR A 322 -19.56 1.60 37.98
N LEU A 323 -20.75 1.74 38.58
CA LEU A 323 -21.78 0.68 38.56
C LEU A 323 -22.77 0.78 37.39
N SER A 324 -22.81 1.91 36.68
CA SER A 324 -23.72 2.13 35.54
C SER A 324 -23.00 2.60 34.28
N ARG A 325 -23.47 2.13 33.12
CA ARG A 325 -23.02 2.63 31.82
C ARG A 325 -23.80 3.90 31.44
N ALA A 326 -23.20 4.80 30.65
CA ALA A 326 -23.87 6.01 30.17
C ALA A 326 -25.19 5.70 29.44
N ALA A 327 -25.20 4.65 28.59
CA ALA A 327 -26.41 4.19 27.91
C ALA A 327 -27.54 3.76 28.87
N GLN A 328 -27.20 3.04 29.95
CA GLN A 328 -28.20 2.64 30.97
C GLN A 328 -28.78 3.86 31.69
N ARG A 329 -27.97 4.88 31.96
CA ARG A 329 -28.45 6.12 32.58
C ARG A 329 -29.43 6.88 31.70
N LEU A 330 -29.17 6.93 30.38
CA LEU A 330 -30.08 7.51 29.40
C LEU A 330 -31.38 6.69 29.27
N GLU A 331 -31.28 5.37 29.36
CA GLU A 331 -32.46 4.50 29.37
C GLU A 331 -33.35 4.77 30.59
N TRP A 332 -32.76 4.87 31.78
CA TRP A 332 -33.48 5.20 33.01
C TRP A 332 -34.13 6.59 32.96
N GLU A 333 -33.48 7.55 32.31
CA GLU A 333 -34.06 8.87 32.05
C GLU A 333 -35.32 8.77 31.18
N SER A 334 -35.25 8.00 30.09
CA SER A 334 -36.40 7.76 29.21
C SER A 334 -37.56 7.05 29.93
N GLN A 335 -37.25 6.26 30.96
CA GLN A 335 -38.21 5.55 31.82
C GLN A 335 -38.75 6.43 32.97
N GLY A 336 -38.38 7.72 33.02
CA GLY A 336 -38.97 8.71 33.91
C GLY A 336 -38.22 8.97 35.23
N LEU A 337 -36.97 8.51 35.37
CA LEU A 337 -36.10 8.93 36.47
C LEU A 337 -35.44 10.29 36.15
N PRO A 338 -35.42 11.24 37.10
CA PRO A 338 -34.76 12.52 36.91
C PRO A 338 -33.24 12.32 36.99
N THR A 339 -32.56 12.56 35.88
CA THR A 339 -31.09 12.50 35.75
C THR A 339 -30.34 13.55 36.54
N ALA A 340 -31.02 14.63 36.94
CA ALA A 340 -30.44 15.70 37.74
C ALA A 340 -30.20 15.33 39.23
N ASP A 341 -30.68 14.17 39.68
CA ASP A 341 -30.57 13.73 41.07
C ASP A 341 -29.71 12.47 41.22
N ASP A 342 -28.53 12.62 41.81
CA ASP A 342 -27.62 11.51 42.12
C ASP A 342 -28.31 10.41 42.93
N LEU A 343 -29.20 10.77 43.86
CA LEU A 343 -29.88 9.80 44.72
C LEU A 343 -30.79 8.85 43.91
N CYS A 344 -31.52 9.41 42.95
CA CYS A 344 -32.36 8.64 42.04
C CYS A 344 -31.53 7.66 41.20
N MET A 345 -30.36 8.10 40.73
CA MET A 345 -29.43 7.26 39.95
C MET A 345 -28.80 6.16 40.80
N GLU A 346 -28.36 6.48 42.02
CA GLU A 346 -27.87 5.52 43.00
C GLU A 346 -28.93 4.47 43.34
N ASN A 347 -30.18 4.89 43.55
CA ASN A 347 -31.29 3.99 43.82
C ASN A 347 -31.61 3.09 42.62
N ALA A 348 -31.57 3.64 41.40
CA ALA A 348 -31.75 2.87 40.17
C ALA A 348 -30.68 1.77 40.03
N ILE A 349 -29.42 2.05 40.41
CA ILE A 349 -28.34 1.04 40.43
C ILE A 349 -28.66 -0.09 41.42
N VAL A 350 -29.15 0.24 42.62
CA VAL A 350 -29.54 -0.79 43.61
C VAL A 350 -30.72 -1.62 43.10
N LEU A 351 -31.69 -0.98 42.42
CA LEU A 351 -32.82 -1.66 41.79
C LEU A 351 -32.46 -2.49 40.55
N ASP A 352 -31.28 -2.28 39.95
CA ASP A 352 -30.81 -3.07 38.82
C ASP A 352 -29.94 -4.25 39.26
N ARG A 353 -29.16 -4.07 40.34
CA ARG A 353 -28.15 -5.03 40.82
C ARG A 353 -28.51 -5.74 42.13
N PHE A 354 -29.80 -5.91 42.44
CA PHE A 354 -30.23 -6.59 43.66
C PHE A 354 -30.11 -8.12 43.56
N GLN A 355 -29.71 -8.76 44.67
CA GLN A 355 -29.76 -10.23 44.82
C GLN A 355 -30.99 -10.68 45.63
N ARG A 356 -31.32 -9.91 46.66
CA ARG A 356 -32.53 -10.00 47.49
C ARG A 356 -33.60 -9.09 46.91
N PHE A 357 -34.86 -9.50 46.96
CA PHE A 357 -35.95 -8.70 46.39
C PHE A 357 -36.00 -7.32 47.05
N PRO A 358 -36.13 -6.23 46.27
CA PRO A 358 -36.08 -4.90 46.83
C PRO A 358 -37.42 -4.50 47.47
N LEU A 359 -37.32 -3.79 48.58
CA LEU A 359 -38.41 -3.09 49.25
C LEU A 359 -38.19 -1.58 49.10
N ILE A 360 -39.08 -0.95 48.36
CA ILE A 360 -39.01 0.43 47.94
C ILE A 360 -39.91 1.28 48.84
N ILE A 361 -39.31 2.29 49.49
CA ILE A 361 -40.05 3.32 50.22
C ILE A 361 -40.21 4.51 49.27
N ASP A 362 -41.41 4.70 48.74
CA ASP A 362 -41.71 5.70 47.70
C ASP A 362 -42.96 6.52 48.05
N PRO A 363 -42.84 7.56 48.90
CA PRO A 363 -43.96 8.44 49.23
C PRO A 363 -44.43 9.30 48.04
N SER A 364 -43.59 9.47 47.02
CA SER A 364 -43.88 10.33 45.86
C SER A 364 -44.52 9.58 44.68
N GLY A 365 -44.41 8.26 44.64
CA GLY A 365 -44.84 7.41 43.53
C GLY A 365 -43.90 7.44 42.31
N GLN A 366 -42.70 8.01 42.44
CA GLN A 366 -41.75 8.14 41.34
C GLN A 366 -41.08 6.80 40.99
N ALA A 367 -40.59 6.08 41.99
CA ALA A 367 -39.98 4.77 41.80
C ALA A 367 -40.98 3.76 41.24
N THR A 368 -42.23 3.84 41.70
CA THR A 368 -43.34 3.04 41.20
C THR A 368 -43.53 3.22 39.70
N ARG A 369 -43.60 4.47 39.22
CA ARG A 369 -43.74 4.77 37.78
C ARG A 369 -42.55 4.27 36.96
N PHE A 370 -41.34 4.50 37.47
CA PHE A 370 -40.12 4.03 36.83
C PHE A 370 -40.11 2.51 36.65
N VAL A 371 -40.43 1.77 37.71
CA VAL A 371 -40.50 0.30 37.70
C VAL A 371 -41.55 -0.20 36.70
N LEU A 372 -42.73 0.43 36.67
CA LEU A 372 -43.80 0.06 35.75
C LEU A 372 -43.39 0.26 34.29
N GLU A 373 -42.72 1.37 33.96
CA GLU A 373 -42.24 1.62 32.60
C GLU A 373 -41.08 0.69 32.23
N LYS A 374 -40.13 0.44 33.15
CA LYS A 374 -39.00 -0.50 32.95
C LYS A 374 -39.47 -1.91 32.61
N TYR A 375 -40.49 -2.43 33.32
CA TYR A 375 -40.98 -3.79 33.13
C TYR A 375 -42.22 -3.90 32.22
N LYS A 376 -42.60 -2.80 31.55
CA LYS A 376 -43.78 -2.75 30.67
C LYS A 376 -43.74 -3.80 29.55
N ALA A 377 -42.57 -4.02 28.95
CA ALA A 377 -42.37 -5.06 27.94
C ALA A 377 -42.64 -6.48 28.47
N ASN A 378 -42.40 -6.71 29.76
CA ASN A 378 -42.54 -8.01 30.43
C ASN A 378 -43.92 -8.22 31.08
N LYS A 379 -44.88 -7.31 30.84
CA LYS A 379 -46.24 -7.35 31.40
C LYS A 379 -46.25 -7.47 32.93
N ILE A 380 -45.66 -6.49 33.61
CA ILE A 380 -45.69 -6.39 35.07
C ILE A 380 -47.13 -6.43 35.61
N MET A 381 -47.35 -7.18 36.68
CA MET A 381 -48.63 -7.24 37.39
C MET A 381 -48.55 -6.43 38.69
N GLU A 382 -49.63 -5.73 39.01
CA GLU A 382 -49.78 -4.97 40.26
C GLU A 382 -50.78 -5.67 41.18
N THR A 383 -50.46 -5.77 42.47
CA THR A 383 -51.34 -6.33 43.51
C THR A 383 -51.10 -5.63 44.85
N SER A 384 -52.04 -5.75 45.79
CA SER A 384 -51.84 -5.37 47.19
C SER A 384 -51.98 -6.59 48.11
N PHE A 385 -51.37 -6.57 49.30
CA PHE A 385 -51.58 -7.61 50.32
C PHE A 385 -53.04 -7.65 50.81
N LEU A 386 -53.77 -6.55 50.68
CA LEU A 386 -55.18 -6.46 51.02
C LEU A 386 -56.10 -7.16 50.01
N ASP A 387 -55.58 -7.50 48.83
CA ASP A 387 -56.38 -8.14 47.78
C ASP A 387 -56.58 -9.63 48.08
N THR A 388 -57.84 -10.06 48.11
CA THR A 388 -58.19 -11.50 48.28
C THR A 388 -57.63 -12.40 47.17
N SER A 389 -57.28 -11.82 46.01
CA SER A 389 -56.67 -12.52 44.87
C SER A 389 -55.14 -12.58 44.93
N PHE A 390 -54.49 -11.95 45.92
CA PHE A 390 -53.02 -11.85 46.03
C PHE A 390 -52.32 -13.19 45.85
N VAL A 391 -52.72 -14.22 46.61
CA VAL A 391 -52.09 -15.56 46.57
C VAL A 391 -52.18 -16.18 45.18
N LYS A 392 -53.31 -16.00 44.47
CA LYS A 392 -53.51 -16.52 43.11
C LYS A 392 -52.64 -15.79 42.10
N THR A 393 -52.55 -14.47 42.21
CA THR A 393 -51.71 -13.65 41.32
C THR A 393 -50.23 -13.90 41.56
N LEU A 394 -49.81 -14.07 42.82
CA LEU A 394 -48.45 -14.44 43.20
C LEU A 394 -48.09 -15.84 42.65
N ALA A 395 -48.98 -16.82 42.81
CA ALA A 395 -48.80 -18.16 42.26
C ALA A 395 -48.65 -18.14 40.73
N ALA A 396 -49.50 -17.38 40.03
CA ALA A 396 -49.40 -17.20 38.59
C ALA A 396 -48.09 -16.51 38.19
N ALA A 397 -47.68 -15.47 38.93
CA ALA A 397 -46.46 -14.73 38.63
C ALA A 397 -45.20 -15.60 38.77
N ILE A 398 -45.15 -16.44 39.80
CA ILE A 398 -44.06 -17.39 40.04
C ILE A 398 -43.99 -18.44 38.92
N ARG A 399 -45.14 -18.99 38.49
CA ARG A 399 -45.20 -20.00 37.40
C ARG A 399 -44.72 -19.44 36.08
N PHE A 400 -45.22 -18.26 35.69
CA PHE A 400 -44.93 -17.68 34.38
C PHE A 400 -43.65 -16.82 34.37
N GLY A 401 -43.10 -16.50 35.54
CA GLY A 401 -41.94 -15.62 35.68
C GLY A 401 -42.22 -14.16 35.32
N THR A 402 -43.47 -13.71 35.46
CA THR A 402 -43.84 -12.31 35.23
C THR A 402 -43.42 -11.46 36.44
N PRO A 403 -42.85 -10.26 36.23
CA PRO A 403 -42.57 -9.34 37.33
C PRO A 403 -43.84 -8.98 38.11
N LEU A 404 -43.76 -8.97 39.44
CA LEU A 404 -44.86 -8.63 40.32
C LEU A 404 -44.50 -7.42 41.20
N LEU A 405 -45.33 -6.40 41.15
CA LEU A 405 -45.29 -5.24 42.03
C LEU A 405 -46.35 -5.39 43.12
N VAL A 406 -45.94 -5.36 44.37
CA VAL A 406 -46.85 -5.46 45.53
C VAL A 406 -46.86 -4.15 46.29
N HIS A 407 -48.04 -3.55 46.43
CA HIS A 407 -48.29 -2.34 47.20
C HIS A 407 -48.58 -2.63 48.67
N ASP A 408 -48.39 -1.62 49.51
CA ASP A 408 -48.79 -1.56 50.92
C ASP A 408 -48.19 -2.69 51.79
N VAL A 409 -46.86 -2.79 51.77
CA VAL A 409 -46.07 -3.82 52.46
C VAL A 409 -46.08 -3.69 54.00
N GLU A 410 -46.79 -2.70 54.54
CA GLU A 410 -46.92 -2.49 56.00
C GLU A 410 -47.63 -3.66 56.69
N GLU A 411 -48.58 -4.29 56.01
CA GLU A 411 -49.32 -5.46 56.48
C GLU A 411 -48.91 -6.73 55.71
N MET A 412 -47.61 -7.02 55.71
CA MET A 412 -47.07 -8.17 54.97
C MET A 412 -47.59 -9.51 55.53
N ASP A 413 -48.10 -10.36 54.63
CA ASP A 413 -48.47 -11.74 54.94
C ASP A 413 -47.21 -12.66 55.03
N PRO A 414 -47.03 -13.44 56.11
CA PRO A 414 -45.97 -14.44 56.23
C PRO A 414 -45.89 -15.47 55.09
N ILE A 415 -46.94 -15.63 54.27
CA ILE A 415 -46.95 -16.52 53.10
C ILE A 415 -45.82 -16.21 52.09
N LEU A 416 -45.29 -14.99 52.10
CA LEU A 416 -44.22 -14.56 51.22
C LEU A 416 -42.81 -14.98 51.71
N ASN A 417 -42.68 -15.44 52.97
CA ASN A 417 -41.39 -15.82 53.55
C ASN A 417 -40.62 -16.91 52.76
N PRO A 418 -41.25 -18.00 52.30
CA PRO A 418 -40.57 -19.00 51.47
C PRO A 418 -40.05 -18.41 50.15
N VAL A 419 -40.78 -17.44 49.59
CA VAL A 419 -40.41 -16.73 48.36
C VAL A 419 -39.22 -15.81 48.59
N LEU A 420 -39.23 -15.02 49.67
CA LEU A 420 -38.11 -14.13 50.02
C LEU A 420 -36.83 -14.90 50.32
N ASN A 421 -36.94 -16.02 51.03
CA ASN A 421 -35.81 -16.90 51.37
C ASN A 421 -35.32 -17.73 50.17
N LYS A 422 -36.08 -17.77 49.07
CA LYS A 422 -35.86 -18.67 47.93
C LYS A 422 -35.70 -20.13 48.38
N GLU A 423 -36.67 -20.61 49.17
CA GLU A 423 -36.76 -22.01 49.64
C GLU A 423 -37.18 -22.95 48.50
N LEU A 424 -36.28 -23.11 47.53
CA LEU A 424 -36.51 -23.86 46.30
C LEU A 424 -36.21 -25.35 46.49
N GLN A 425 -37.16 -26.20 46.11
CA GLN A 425 -37.01 -27.65 46.10
C GLN A 425 -36.83 -28.16 44.66
N LYS A 426 -35.76 -28.90 44.40
CA LYS A 426 -35.52 -29.52 43.09
C LYS A 426 -36.00 -30.96 43.09
N THR A 427 -37.11 -31.24 42.40
CA THR A 427 -37.70 -32.57 42.29
C THR A 427 -37.88 -32.92 40.82
N GLY A 428 -37.25 -34.02 40.36
CA GLY A 428 -37.44 -34.53 38.99
C GLY A 428 -37.06 -33.54 37.88
N GLY A 429 -36.02 -32.71 38.09
CA GLY A 429 -35.56 -31.70 37.13
C GLY A 429 -36.37 -30.40 37.11
N ARG A 430 -37.48 -30.32 37.86
CA ARG A 430 -38.25 -29.09 38.08
C ARG A 430 -37.82 -28.41 39.37
N THR A 431 -37.90 -27.08 39.40
CA THR A 431 -37.67 -26.28 40.61
C THR A 431 -39.03 -25.84 41.12
N LEU A 432 -39.40 -26.29 42.32
CA LEU A 432 -40.68 -26.04 42.96
C LEU A 432 -40.48 -25.13 44.18
N ILE A 433 -41.50 -24.33 44.48
CA ILE A 433 -41.57 -23.55 45.72
C ILE A 433 -42.92 -23.81 46.38
N ARG A 434 -42.90 -23.99 47.70
CA ARG A 434 -44.12 -24.22 48.49
C ARG A 434 -44.72 -22.89 48.91
N LEU A 435 -45.92 -22.60 48.45
CA LEU A 435 -46.69 -21.41 48.82
C LEU A 435 -47.93 -21.86 49.61
N GLY A 436 -47.88 -21.70 50.94
CA GLY A 436 -48.91 -22.24 51.84
C GLY A 436 -48.99 -23.78 51.75
N ASN A 437 -50.06 -24.29 51.12
CA ASN A 437 -50.31 -25.72 50.95
C ASN A 437 -50.10 -26.22 49.50
N GLU A 438 -49.77 -25.34 48.56
CA GLU A 438 -49.55 -25.71 47.15
C GLU A 438 -48.06 -25.65 46.78
N ASP A 439 -47.62 -26.63 45.99
CA ASP A 439 -46.29 -26.62 45.37
C ASP A 439 -46.40 -26.04 43.96
N ILE A 440 -45.59 -25.03 43.68
CA ILE A 440 -45.67 -24.19 42.48
C ILE A 440 -44.36 -24.28 41.71
N ASP A 441 -44.41 -24.46 40.40
CA ASP A 441 -43.22 -24.37 39.53
C ASP A 441 -42.62 -22.95 39.60
N TYR A 442 -41.35 -22.86 39.98
CA TYR A 442 -40.61 -21.60 40.12
C TYR A 442 -39.86 -21.27 38.82
N SER A 443 -40.23 -20.16 38.19
CA SER A 443 -39.49 -19.62 37.05
C SER A 443 -38.29 -18.76 37.51
N PRO A 444 -37.07 -18.98 36.98
CA PRO A 444 -35.89 -18.19 37.34
C PRO A 444 -35.97 -16.73 36.85
N LYS A 445 -36.92 -16.41 35.96
CA LYS A 445 -37.17 -15.04 35.48
C LYS A 445 -38.06 -14.22 36.42
N PHE A 446 -38.64 -14.85 37.45
CA PHE A 446 -39.54 -14.19 38.37
C PHE A 446 -38.82 -13.09 39.18
N VAL A 447 -39.42 -11.90 39.19
CA VAL A 447 -38.95 -10.75 39.97
C VAL A 447 -40.09 -10.22 40.81
N LEU A 448 -39.83 -10.06 42.12
CA LEU A 448 -40.75 -9.47 43.08
C LEU A 448 -40.22 -8.10 43.51
N LEU A 449 -41.10 -7.10 43.48
CA LEU A 449 -40.82 -5.73 43.91
C LEU A 449 -41.87 -5.33 44.94
N LEU A 450 -41.42 -4.90 46.12
CA LEU A 450 -42.27 -4.51 47.23
C LEU A 450 -42.26 -2.99 47.36
N VAL A 451 -43.41 -2.34 47.51
CA VAL A 451 -43.51 -0.87 47.61
C VAL A 451 -44.37 -0.46 48.80
N THR A 452 -43.89 0.51 49.59
CA THR A 452 -44.72 1.27 50.55
C THR A 452 -44.72 2.75 50.21
N ARG A 453 -45.84 3.42 50.47
CA ARG A 453 -45.95 4.88 50.38
C ARG A 453 -45.67 5.58 51.71
N ASN A 454 -45.62 4.85 52.81
CA ASN A 454 -45.39 5.42 54.14
C ASN A 454 -43.88 5.50 54.43
N PRO A 455 -43.30 6.70 54.52
CA PRO A 455 -41.87 6.86 54.80
C PRO A 455 -41.52 6.50 56.24
N PHE A 456 -42.51 6.48 57.14
CA PHE A 456 -42.33 6.16 58.56
C PHE A 456 -42.67 4.69 58.90
N ALA A 457 -42.93 3.87 57.88
CA ALA A 457 -43.19 2.45 58.07
C ALA A 457 -42.03 1.77 58.82
N ARG A 458 -42.35 1.08 59.92
CA ARG A 458 -41.37 0.34 60.71
C ARG A 458 -41.43 -1.12 60.34
N PHE A 459 -40.34 -1.63 59.79
CA PHE A 459 -40.21 -3.02 59.41
C PHE A 459 -39.53 -3.83 60.51
N SER A 460 -39.90 -5.11 60.61
CA SER A 460 -39.26 -6.03 61.55
C SER A 460 -37.80 -6.29 61.11
N PRO A 461 -36.86 -6.47 62.05
CA PRO A 461 -35.47 -6.83 61.71
C PRO A 461 -35.38 -8.09 60.84
N ASP A 462 -36.33 -9.01 61.03
CA ASP A 462 -36.47 -10.23 60.26
C ASP A 462 -36.71 -9.95 58.77
N LEU A 463 -37.66 -9.07 58.44
CA LEU A 463 -37.91 -8.66 57.07
C LEU A 463 -36.71 -7.91 56.48
N CYS A 464 -36.15 -6.95 57.22
CA CYS A 464 -34.99 -6.16 56.79
C CYS A 464 -33.77 -7.02 56.44
N SER A 465 -33.63 -8.21 57.05
CA SER A 465 -32.54 -9.13 56.73
C SER A 465 -32.72 -9.85 55.39
N ARG A 466 -33.96 -9.99 54.90
CA ARG A 466 -34.33 -10.79 53.71
C ARG A 466 -34.52 -9.95 52.46
N VAL A 467 -34.81 -8.66 52.60
CA VAL A 467 -35.04 -7.74 51.47
C VAL A 467 -33.93 -6.70 51.35
N THR A 468 -33.75 -6.15 50.14
CA THR A 468 -32.89 -4.98 49.93
C THR A 468 -33.73 -3.72 50.03
N MET A 469 -33.55 -2.93 51.08
CA MET A 469 -34.34 -1.71 51.25
C MET A 469 -33.78 -0.56 50.41
N VAL A 470 -34.65 0.15 49.71
CA VAL A 470 -34.30 1.31 48.88
C VAL A 470 -35.23 2.48 49.24
N ASN A 471 -34.64 3.59 49.65
CA ASN A 471 -35.37 4.77 50.06
C ASN A 471 -35.41 5.82 48.93
N PHE A 472 -36.61 6.06 48.38
CA PHE A 472 -36.90 7.12 47.40
C PHE A 472 -37.55 8.36 48.04
N THR A 473 -37.44 8.51 49.36
CA THR A 473 -37.84 9.75 50.02
C THR A 473 -37.04 10.92 49.46
N ILE A 474 -37.75 11.97 49.07
CA ILE A 474 -37.16 13.12 48.39
C ILE A 474 -36.30 13.90 49.38
N THR A 475 -35.02 14.04 49.08
CA THR A 475 -34.07 14.83 49.89
C THR A 475 -34.06 16.31 49.47
N PRO A 476 -33.54 17.24 50.31
CA PRO A 476 -33.41 18.65 49.93
C PRO A 476 -32.63 18.88 48.64
N ALA A 477 -31.56 18.11 48.42
CA ALA A 477 -30.78 18.15 47.19
C ALA A 477 -31.59 17.64 45.98
N SER A 478 -32.31 16.52 46.14
CA SER A 478 -33.17 15.94 45.11
C SER A 478 -34.27 16.91 44.70
N LEU A 479 -35.00 17.50 45.66
CA LEU A 479 -36.05 18.47 45.37
C LEU A 479 -35.48 19.73 44.70
N GLN A 480 -34.32 20.21 45.15
CA GLN A 480 -33.65 21.35 44.51
C GLN A 480 -33.36 21.06 43.03
N ALA A 481 -32.83 19.88 42.72
CA ALA A 481 -32.55 19.48 41.34
C ALA A 481 -33.83 19.36 40.49
N GLN A 482 -34.90 18.77 41.04
CA GLN A 482 -36.18 18.65 40.36
C GLN A 482 -36.84 20.01 40.12
N VAL A 483 -36.79 20.91 41.10
CA VAL A 483 -37.31 22.29 40.99
C VAL A 483 -36.52 23.06 39.95
N LEU A 484 -35.18 22.96 39.97
CA LEU A 484 -34.31 23.60 38.98
C LEU A 484 -34.67 23.16 37.56
N GLY A 485 -34.83 21.85 37.33
CA GLY A 485 -35.26 21.33 36.03
C GLY A 485 -36.62 21.89 35.58
N GLN A 486 -37.59 22.02 36.49
CA GLN A 486 -38.90 22.62 36.15
C GLN A 486 -38.82 24.11 35.84
N ILE A 487 -37.95 24.86 36.55
CA ILE A 487 -37.71 26.28 36.28
C ILE A 487 -37.06 26.46 34.92
N LEU A 488 -35.99 25.71 34.63
CA LEU A 488 -35.30 25.76 33.34
C LEU A 488 -36.21 25.38 32.19
N HIS A 489 -37.01 24.33 32.35
CA HIS A 489 -37.95 23.88 31.32
C HIS A 489 -38.99 24.95 30.94
N GLN A 490 -39.35 25.86 31.85
CA GLN A 490 -40.30 26.95 31.55
C GLN A 490 -39.62 28.27 31.17
N GLU A 491 -38.56 28.69 31.86
CA GLU A 491 -37.90 29.99 31.62
C GLU A 491 -36.92 29.94 30.44
N ARG A 492 -36.20 28.82 30.26
CA ARG A 492 -35.18 28.63 29.21
C ARG A 492 -35.27 27.22 28.59
N PRO A 493 -36.38 26.90 27.89
CA PRO A 493 -36.55 25.61 27.24
C PRO A 493 -35.47 25.35 26.18
N ASP A 494 -34.94 26.41 25.57
CA ASP A 494 -33.83 26.38 24.62
C ASP A 494 -32.54 25.81 25.23
N ILE A 495 -32.20 26.22 26.46
CA ILE A 495 -31.01 25.75 27.17
C ILE A 495 -31.19 24.31 27.64
N GLU A 496 -32.37 23.96 28.17
CA GLU A 496 -32.65 22.60 28.62
C GLU A 496 -32.67 21.61 27.44
N GLN A 497 -33.28 21.97 26.31
CA GLN A 497 -33.23 21.15 25.09
C GLN A 497 -31.79 20.96 24.61
N ARG A 498 -31.01 22.05 24.49
CA ARG A 498 -29.58 21.95 24.14
C ARG A 498 -28.80 21.06 25.10
N ARG A 499 -29.04 21.16 26.40
CA ARG A 499 -28.42 20.28 27.40
C ARG A 499 -28.73 18.81 27.13
N THR A 500 -30.01 18.49 26.94
CA THR A 500 -30.43 17.10 26.69
C THR A 500 -29.90 16.55 25.36
N ASP A 501 -29.87 17.38 24.32
CA ASP A 501 -29.36 16.99 23.01
C ASP A 501 -27.85 16.77 23.03
N ILE A 502 -27.10 17.63 23.72
CA ILE A 502 -25.65 17.45 23.92
C ILE A 502 -25.38 16.17 24.72
N LEU A 503 -26.12 15.91 25.80
CA LEU A 503 -25.93 14.69 26.59
C LEU A 503 -26.26 13.43 25.79
N ARG A 504 -27.31 13.46 24.95
CA ARG A 504 -27.65 12.36 24.04
C ARG A 504 -26.56 12.16 22.99
N ALA A 505 -26.14 13.23 22.32
CA ALA A 505 -25.08 13.18 21.31
C ALA A 505 -23.76 12.67 21.90
N MET A 506 -23.36 13.13 23.08
CA MET A 506 -22.19 12.61 23.80
C MET A 506 -22.34 11.12 24.16
N GLY A 507 -23.55 10.67 24.52
CA GLY A 507 -23.84 9.27 24.76
C GLY A 507 -23.63 8.41 23.51
N GLU A 508 -24.20 8.83 22.38
CA GLU A 508 -24.07 8.17 21.07
C GLU A 508 -22.63 8.18 20.56
N GLN A 509 -21.94 9.32 20.66
CA GLN A 509 -20.53 9.47 20.29
C GLN A 509 -19.61 8.57 21.10
N ASN A 510 -19.85 8.41 22.42
CA ASN A 510 -19.06 7.49 23.25
C ASN A 510 -19.24 6.02 22.83
N VAL A 511 -20.44 5.63 22.40
CA VAL A 511 -20.68 4.28 21.87
C VAL A 511 -19.99 4.12 20.53
N LYS A 512 -20.18 5.07 19.61
CA LYS A 512 -19.53 5.06 18.29
C LYS A 512 -18.01 4.99 18.38
N LEU A 513 -17.41 5.73 19.32
CA LEU A 513 -15.97 5.72 19.54
C LEU A 513 -15.45 4.33 19.92
N ARG A 514 -16.16 3.62 20.82
CA ARG A 514 -15.80 2.24 21.19
C ARG A 514 -15.98 1.26 20.03
N GLU A 515 -17.04 1.42 19.24
CA GLU A 515 -17.27 0.59 18.06
C GLU A 515 -16.17 0.80 17.01
N LEU A 516 -15.72 2.03 16.80
CA LEU A 516 -14.60 2.34 15.91
C LEU A 516 -13.27 1.76 16.42
N GLU A 517 -13.01 1.84 17.73
CA GLU A 517 -11.83 1.22 18.35
C GLU A 517 -11.84 -0.31 18.19
N GLU A 518 -12.99 -0.95 18.44
CA GLU A 518 -13.15 -2.40 18.29
C GLU A 518 -13.00 -2.83 16.83
N GLN A 519 -13.55 -2.06 15.89
CA GLN A 519 -13.35 -2.29 14.45
C GLN A 519 -11.87 -2.16 14.06
N LEU A 520 -11.17 -1.14 14.55
CA LEU A 520 -9.75 -0.94 14.25
C LEU A 520 -8.90 -2.09 14.80
N LEU A 521 -9.18 -2.58 16.01
CA LEU A 521 -8.54 -3.76 16.59
C LEU A 521 -8.85 -5.03 15.80
N ASN A 522 -10.10 -5.22 15.37
CA ASN A 522 -10.51 -6.38 14.58
C ASN A 522 -9.81 -6.40 13.22
N GLU A 523 -9.78 -5.27 12.50
CA GLU A 523 -9.06 -5.14 11.22
C GLU A 523 -7.57 -5.46 11.38
N LEU A 524 -6.92 -5.00 12.45
CA LEU A 524 -5.52 -5.35 12.75
C LEU A 524 -5.33 -6.85 13.07
N SER A 525 -6.30 -7.47 13.74
CA SER A 525 -6.22 -8.88 14.15
C SER A 525 -6.50 -9.87 13.02
N VAL A 526 -7.31 -9.49 12.03
CA VAL A 526 -7.76 -10.34 10.92
C VAL A 526 -6.67 -10.50 9.85
N VAL A 527 -5.72 -9.57 9.77
CA VAL A 527 -4.64 -9.64 8.79
C VAL A 527 -3.61 -10.70 9.17
N GLU A 528 -3.84 -11.93 8.70
CA GLU A 528 -2.84 -12.99 8.68
C GLU A 528 -1.84 -12.75 7.54
N GLY A 529 -0.84 -11.90 7.75
CA GLY A 529 0.20 -11.65 6.74
C GLY A 529 0.86 -10.28 6.81
N ASN A 530 1.40 -9.83 5.68
CA ASN A 530 2.04 -8.53 5.57
C ASN A 530 1.01 -7.42 5.34
N ILE A 531 0.71 -6.64 6.38
CA ILE A 531 -0.25 -5.52 6.37
C ILE A 531 0.03 -4.49 5.25
N LEU A 532 1.29 -4.39 4.81
CA LEU A 532 1.71 -3.42 3.78
C LEU A 532 1.29 -3.81 2.35
N ASP A 533 0.87 -5.05 2.14
CA ASP A 533 0.49 -5.56 0.82
C ASP A 533 -1.02 -5.39 0.55
N ASP A 534 -1.84 -5.15 1.57
CA ASP A 534 -3.28 -4.93 1.43
C ASP A 534 -3.65 -3.44 1.47
N ASP A 535 -3.92 -2.87 0.30
CA ASP A 535 -4.32 -1.46 0.16
C ASP A 535 -5.68 -1.16 0.77
N ALA A 536 -6.57 -2.16 0.87
CA ALA A 536 -7.88 -1.97 1.45
C ALA A 536 -7.78 -1.76 2.96
N VAL A 537 -6.95 -2.53 3.64
CA VAL A 537 -6.76 -2.43 5.10
C VAL A 537 -6.19 -1.06 5.48
N ILE A 538 -5.18 -0.56 4.75
CA ILE A 538 -4.57 0.75 5.04
C ILE A 538 -5.60 1.88 4.88
N LEU A 539 -6.40 1.85 3.82
CA LEU A 539 -7.46 2.85 3.59
C LEU A 539 -8.56 2.78 4.66
N VAL A 540 -8.93 1.57 5.09
CA VAL A 540 -9.89 1.38 6.19
C VAL A 540 -9.34 1.93 7.50
N LEU A 541 -8.06 1.67 7.83
CA LEU A 541 -7.41 2.20 9.03
C LEU A 541 -7.33 3.73 9.02
N GLU A 542 -6.95 4.35 7.89
CA GLU A 542 -6.92 5.82 7.76
C GLU A 542 -8.32 6.42 7.90
N ARG A 543 -9.36 5.79 7.35
CA ARG A 543 -10.76 6.21 7.50
C ARG A 543 -11.23 6.10 8.95
N LEU A 544 -11.07 4.94 9.58
CA LEU A 544 -11.50 4.69 10.97
C LEU A 544 -10.82 5.67 11.93
N LYS A 545 -9.53 5.95 11.72
CA LYS A 545 -8.79 6.94 12.50
C LYS A 545 -9.34 8.35 12.30
N GLY A 546 -9.60 8.75 11.05
CA GLY A 546 -10.20 10.06 10.75
C GLY A 546 -11.53 10.25 11.49
N GLU A 547 -12.39 9.23 11.45
CA GLU A 547 -13.67 9.23 12.15
C GLU A 547 -13.50 9.28 13.68
N SER A 548 -12.56 8.52 14.26
CA SER A 548 -12.31 8.57 15.71
C SER A 548 -11.81 9.94 16.17
N ALA A 549 -10.89 10.55 15.41
CA ALA A 549 -10.34 11.87 15.74
C ALA A 549 -11.39 12.98 15.64
N GLU A 550 -12.33 12.87 14.68
CA GLU A 550 -13.48 13.77 14.58
C GLU A 550 -14.41 13.62 15.78
N VAL A 551 -14.74 12.39 16.17
CA VAL A 551 -15.59 12.12 17.34
C VAL A 551 -14.94 12.64 18.63
N ASP A 552 -13.63 12.47 18.81
CA ASP A 552 -12.89 12.99 19.96
C ASP A 552 -12.92 14.53 20.03
N LYS A 553 -12.78 15.19 18.87
CA LYS A 553 -12.87 16.65 18.77
C LYS A 553 -14.27 17.15 19.10
N ASP A 554 -15.30 16.50 18.56
CA ASP A 554 -16.70 16.85 18.83
C ASP A 554 -17.07 16.63 20.31
N MET A 555 -16.52 15.58 20.93
CA MET A 555 -16.68 15.31 22.35
C MET A 555 -16.05 16.42 23.20
N ALA A 556 -14.88 16.93 22.82
CA ALA A 556 -14.23 18.05 23.51
C ALA A 556 -15.04 19.35 23.39
N GLN A 557 -15.56 19.66 22.21
CA GLN A 557 -16.44 20.81 21.99
C GLN A 557 -17.74 20.69 22.80
N SER A 558 -18.35 19.50 22.80
CA SER A 558 -19.58 19.23 23.56
C SER A 558 -19.39 19.44 25.06
N LYS A 559 -18.22 19.07 25.62
CA LYS A 559 -17.88 19.33 27.03
C LYS A 559 -17.77 20.82 27.35
N GLU A 560 -17.19 21.61 26.45
CA GLU A 560 -17.07 23.07 26.62
C GLU A 560 -18.46 23.73 26.60
N VAL A 561 -19.31 23.35 25.64
CA VAL A 561 -20.69 23.86 25.57
C VAL A 561 -21.49 23.45 26.80
N LEU A 562 -21.32 22.22 27.31
CA LEU A 562 -21.96 21.77 28.53
C LEU A 562 -21.52 22.58 29.77
N ALA A 563 -20.26 22.99 29.83
CA ALA A 563 -19.76 23.89 30.88
C ALA A 563 -20.43 25.27 30.81
N ASN A 564 -20.62 25.81 29.61
CA ASN A 564 -21.34 27.08 29.40
C ASN A 564 -22.82 26.96 29.81
N VAL A 565 -23.48 25.86 29.43
CA VAL A 565 -24.86 25.56 29.84
C VAL A 565 -24.98 25.46 31.37
N LYS A 566 -23.98 24.86 32.03
CA LYS A 566 -23.93 24.76 33.48
C LYS A 566 -23.82 26.14 34.14
N ALA A 567 -22.98 27.03 33.61
CA ALA A 567 -22.85 28.39 34.14
C ALA A 567 -24.18 29.16 34.12
N VAL A 568 -24.98 29.01 33.05
CA VAL A 568 -26.32 29.63 32.98
C VAL A 568 -27.32 28.95 33.94
N THR A 569 -27.20 27.63 34.11
CA THR A 569 -28.02 26.86 35.04
C THR A 569 -27.78 27.26 36.51
N ASP A 570 -26.52 27.56 36.86
CA ASP A 570 -26.11 27.90 38.22
C ASP A 570 -26.75 29.21 38.73
N VAL A 571 -27.13 30.14 37.84
CA VAL A 571 -27.85 31.37 38.20
C VAL A 571 -29.20 31.07 38.89
N TYR A 572 -29.92 30.05 38.41
CA TYR A 572 -31.23 29.64 38.96
C TYR A 572 -31.11 28.75 40.20
N GLN A 573 -29.90 28.30 40.53
CA GLN A 573 -29.67 27.34 41.61
C GLN A 573 -30.03 27.91 42.99
N SER A 574 -29.80 29.21 43.19
CA SER A 574 -30.14 29.95 44.42
C SER A 574 -31.65 29.94 44.70
N LEU A 575 -32.45 30.23 43.66
CA LEU A 575 -33.91 30.19 43.73
C LEU A 575 -34.42 28.77 43.99
N ALA A 576 -33.90 27.79 43.26
CA ALA A 576 -34.28 26.39 43.45
C ALA A 576 -33.99 25.91 44.88
N ARG A 577 -32.87 26.35 45.48
CA ARG A 577 -32.53 26.05 46.88
C ARG A 577 -33.53 26.65 47.85
N ALA A 578 -33.90 27.92 47.68
CA ALA A 578 -34.87 28.59 48.54
C ALA A 578 -36.27 27.93 48.46
N ILE A 579 -36.71 27.57 47.26
CA ILE A 579 -37.97 26.85 47.03
C ILE A 579 -37.92 25.48 47.71
N ALA A 580 -36.86 24.69 47.49
CA ALA A 580 -36.71 23.38 48.11
C ALA A 580 -36.74 23.46 49.65
N GLN A 581 -36.00 24.40 50.26
CA GLN A 581 -36.01 24.61 51.71
C GLN A 581 -37.42 24.91 52.25
N THR A 582 -38.21 25.67 51.50
CA THR A 582 -39.60 25.99 51.88
C THR A 582 -40.44 24.74 52.03
N TYR A 583 -40.30 23.76 51.12
CA TYR A 583 -41.04 22.49 51.23
C TYR A 583 -40.69 21.73 52.51
N PHE A 584 -39.41 21.62 52.87
CA PHE A 584 -39.02 20.92 54.10
C PHE A 584 -39.48 21.66 55.38
N VAL A 585 -39.58 22.99 55.34
CA VAL A 585 -40.25 23.74 56.42
C VAL A 585 -41.73 23.38 56.51
N LEU A 586 -42.42 23.25 55.36
CA LEU A 586 -43.83 22.82 55.35
C LEU A 586 -44.00 21.37 55.82
N GLU A 587 -43.07 20.48 55.51
CA GLU A 587 -43.07 19.10 56.00
C GLU A 587 -42.93 19.05 57.52
N GLN A 588 -42.07 19.90 58.09
CA GLN A 588 -41.89 20.02 59.55
C GLN A 588 -43.13 20.56 60.29
N LEU A 589 -44.07 21.22 59.61
CA LEU A 589 -45.34 21.66 60.23
C LEU A 589 -46.19 20.49 60.72
N SER A 590 -46.02 19.30 60.13
CA SER A 590 -46.71 18.08 60.59
C SER A 590 -46.35 17.69 62.04
N ASN A 591 -45.17 18.12 62.52
CA ASN A 591 -44.76 17.93 63.92
C ASN A 591 -45.54 18.82 64.89
N LEU A 592 -46.10 19.94 64.42
CA LEU A 592 -46.92 20.84 65.24
C LEU A 592 -48.36 20.35 65.33
N HIS A 593 -48.93 19.91 64.20
CA HIS A 593 -50.29 19.36 64.16
C HIS A 593 -50.42 18.30 63.06
N PRO A 594 -51.03 17.11 63.33
CA PRO A 594 -51.17 16.04 62.34
C PRO A 594 -51.92 16.43 61.06
N LEU A 595 -52.77 17.46 61.12
CA LEU A 595 -53.51 17.97 59.94
C LEU A 595 -52.65 18.82 58.99
N TYR A 596 -51.47 19.28 59.42
CA TYR A 596 -50.58 20.11 58.61
C TYR A 596 -49.65 19.23 57.75
N GLN A 597 -50.27 18.39 56.92
CA GLN A 597 -49.58 17.53 55.96
C GLN A 597 -49.77 18.07 54.55
N PHE A 598 -48.66 18.42 53.90
CA PHE A 598 -48.65 18.93 52.54
C PHE A 598 -47.95 17.93 51.62
N THR A 599 -48.67 17.48 50.59
CA THR A 599 -48.08 16.57 49.59
C THR A 599 -47.10 17.34 48.69
N ILE A 600 -46.03 16.67 48.27
CA ILE A 600 -45.09 17.24 47.30
C ILE A 600 -45.77 17.55 45.96
N HIS A 601 -46.78 16.77 45.56
CA HIS A 601 -47.55 17.03 44.35
C HIS A 601 -48.28 18.38 44.42
N PHE A 602 -48.85 18.72 45.58
CA PHE A 602 -49.47 20.02 45.80
C PHE A 602 -48.44 21.16 45.69
N PHE A 603 -47.26 21.00 46.30
CA PHE A 603 -46.17 21.98 46.24
C PHE A 603 -45.68 22.22 44.80
N LEU A 604 -45.39 21.15 44.05
CA LEU A 604 -44.96 21.24 42.66
C LEU A 604 -46.06 21.82 41.74
N LYS A 605 -47.34 21.60 42.06
CA LYS A 605 -48.45 22.22 41.33
C LYS A 605 -48.49 23.74 41.54
N ILE A 606 -48.16 24.23 42.73
CA ILE A 606 -48.02 25.67 43.00
C ILE A 606 -46.85 26.24 42.19
N LEU A 607 -45.70 25.57 42.19
CA LEU A 607 -44.55 25.98 41.40
C LEU A 607 -44.89 26.12 39.91
N ARG A 608 -45.53 25.09 39.32
CA ARG A 608 -45.98 25.14 37.91
C ARG A 608 -46.95 26.29 37.66
N PHE A 609 -47.89 26.51 38.58
CA PHE A 609 -48.83 27.64 38.47
C PHE A 609 -48.10 28.99 38.44
N VAL A 610 -47.15 29.20 39.36
CA VAL A 610 -46.37 30.44 39.47
C VAL A 610 -45.56 30.69 38.20
N LEU A 611 -44.88 29.65 37.68
CA LEU A 611 -44.06 29.76 36.47
C LEU A 611 -44.92 30.00 35.20
N THR A 612 -46.10 29.38 35.09
CA THR A 612 -47.02 29.63 33.95
C THR A 612 -47.67 31.02 34.00
N SER A 613 -48.06 31.49 35.19
CA SER A 613 -48.69 32.81 35.36
C SER A 613 -47.70 33.95 35.13
N SER A 614 -46.44 33.78 35.54
CA SER A 614 -45.39 34.77 35.34
C SER A 614 -44.92 34.86 33.87
N SER A 615 -45.08 33.79 33.07
CA SER A 615 -44.82 33.79 31.63
C SER A 615 -45.84 34.64 30.86
N SER A 616 -47.14 34.53 31.19
CA SER A 616 -48.20 35.36 30.58
C SER A 616 -48.09 36.86 30.90
N ALA A 617 -47.50 37.21 32.05
CA ALA A 617 -47.19 38.59 32.40
C ALA A 617 -46.01 39.15 31.57
N HIS A 618 -45.16 38.29 31.01
CA HIS A 618 -44.02 38.71 30.20
C HIS A 618 -44.43 39.08 28.77
N ASP A 619 -45.35 38.35 28.15
CA ASP A 619 -45.94 38.75 26.85
C ASP A 619 -46.65 40.11 26.95
N ASN A 620 -47.37 40.36 28.04
CA ASN A 620 -48.03 41.65 28.25
C ASN A 620 -47.06 42.80 28.56
N THR A 621 -45.87 42.54 29.12
CA THR A 621 -44.87 43.57 29.41
C THR A 621 -43.88 43.79 28.26
N ALA A 622 -43.54 42.75 27.49
CA ALA A 622 -42.75 42.85 26.26
C ALA A 622 -43.50 43.66 25.18
N THR A 623 -44.82 43.51 25.08
CA THR A 623 -45.67 44.33 24.19
C THR A 623 -45.70 45.81 24.59
N ILE A 624 -45.53 46.13 25.88
CA ILE A 624 -45.48 47.51 26.39
C ILE A 624 -44.07 48.11 26.28
N ALA A 625 -43.01 47.32 26.46
CA ALA A 625 -41.62 47.77 26.33
C ALA A 625 -41.21 48.01 24.87
N ALA A 626 -41.68 47.17 23.92
CA ALA A 626 -41.46 47.36 22.48
C ALA A 626 -42.10 48.65 21.93
N ALA A 627 -43.13 49.18 22.59
CA ALA A 627 -43.73 50.46 22.23
C ALA A 627 -42.90 51.67 22.70
N THR A 628 -41.86 51.48 23.53
CA THR A 628 -41.14 52.60 24.19
C THR A 628 -39.66 52.71 23.81
N THR A 629 -39.06 51.71 23.14
CA THR A 629 -37.63 51.76 22.76
C THR A 629 -37.44 51.82 21.24
N THR A 630 -37.49 53.03 20.70
CA THR A 630 -37.00 53.35 19.35
C THR A 630 -35.88 54.39 19.45
N THR A 631 -34.77 54.09 20.15
CA THR A 631 -33.50 54.83 20.02
C THR A 631 -32.33 54.06 20.65
N GLY A 632 -31.43 53.54 19.81
CA GLY A 632 -29.97 53.61 20.01
C GLY A 632 -29.23 52.60 20.91
N GLY A 633 -28.49 51.67 20.29
CA GLY A 633 -27.02 51.57 20.46
C GLY A 633 -26.40 50.70 21.57
N THR A 634 -25.98 49.48 21.18
CA THR A 634 -24.73 48.78 21.58
C THR A 634 -24.37 48.67 23.08
N GLY A 635 -24.70 47.52 23.70
CA GLY A 635 -24.24 47.14 25.04
C GLY A 635 -24.73 45.76 25.53
N GLY A 636 -24.67 44.72 24.69
CA GLY A 636 -25.44 43.48 24.86
C GLY A 636 -25.03 42.49 25.97
N GLY A 637 -24.05 42.79 26.82
CA GLY A 637 -23.62 41.86 27.88
C GLY A 637 -24.21 42.15 29.27
N GLY A 638 -24.32 43.42 29.65
CA GLY A 638 -24.75 43.81 31.01
C GLY A 638 -26.27 43.99 31.18
N GLU A 639 -27.01 44.25 30.09
CA GLU A 639 -28.47 44.45 30.15
C GLU A 639 -29.24 43.14 30.32
N GLU A 640 -28.73 42.01 29.80
CA GLU A 640 -29.35 40.69 29.99
C GLU A 640 -29.20 40.17 31.42
N GLU A 641 -28.04 40.35 32.07
CA GLU A 641 -27.82 39.91 33.45
C GLU A 641 -28.72 40.64 34.46
N ILE A 642 -28.87 41.97 34.31
CA ILE A 642 -29.73 42.79 35.17
C ILE A 642 -31.22 42.40 35.01
N SER A 643 -31.63 41.96 33.82
CA SER A 643 -32.98 41.46 33.53
C SER A 643 -33.27 40.11 34.20
N VAL A 644 -32.30 39.18 34.18
CA VAL A 644 -32.45 37.84 34.79
C VAL A 644 -32.52 37.93 36.31
N GLU A 645 -31.69 38.75 36.96
CA GLU A 645 -31.73 38.92 38.42
C GLU A 645 -33.06 39.56 38.89
N ALA A 646 -33.55 40.56 38.17
CA ALA A 646 -34.84 41.19 38.45
C ALA A 646 -36.00 40.21 38.28
N ARG A 647 -35.94 39.36 37.24
CA ARG A 647 -36.89 38.27 37.00
C ARG A 647 -36.85 37.23 38.12
N LEU A 648 -35.66 36.82 38.54
CA LEU A 648 -35.47 35.88 39.65
C LEU A 648 -36.09 36.43 40.95
N GLY A 649 -35.87 37.70 41.25
CA GLY A 649 -36.47 38.39 42.39
C GLY A 649 -37.99 38.53 42.32
N SER A 650 -38.56 38.63 41.13
CA SER A 650 -40.03 38.63 40.90
C SER A 650 -40.63 37.26 41.12
N LEU A 651 -40.04 36.21 40.51
CA LEU A 651 -40.45 34.81 40.67
C LEU A 651 -40.40 34.39 42.14
N THR A 652 -39.33 34.76 42.83
CA THR A 652 -39.17 34.54 44.28
C THR A 652 -40.36 35.12 45.04
N ARG A 653 -40.64 36.41 44.88
CA ARG A 653 -41.76 37.08 45.59
C ARG A 653 -43.12 36.47 45.25
N HIS A 654 -43.37 36.15 43.98
CA HIS A 654 -44.64 35.56 43.56
C HIS A 654 -44.84 34.15 44.14
N PHE A 655 -43.79 33.31 44.11
CA PHE A 655 -43.81 31.98 44.70
C PHE A 655 -44.11 32.01 46.20
N PHE A 656 -43.33 32.80 46.96
CA PHE A 656 -43.49 32.91 48.41
C PHE A 656 -44.85 33.53 48.80
N GLY A 657 -45.38 34.46 48.00
CA GLY A 657 -46.71 35.02 48.20
C GLY A 657 -47.82 34.00 47.98
N GLU A 658 -47.78 33.23 46.88
CA GLU A 658 -48.81 32.23 46.59
C GLU A 658 -48.77 31.03 47.52
N ILE A 659 -47.58 30.56 47.90
CA ILE A 659 -47.47 29.45 48.85
C ILE A 659 -47.97 29.88 50.23
N GLY A 660 -47.63 31.09 50.70
CA GLY A 660 -48.14 31.63 51.95
C GLY A 660 -49.66 31.70 51.96
N LYS A 661 -50.28 32.28 50.93
CA LYS A 661 -51.76 32.35 50.82
C LYS A 661 -52.42 30.98 50.86
N ARG A 662 -51.86 29.98 50.16
CA ARG A 662 -52.47 28.64 50.06
C ARG A 662 -52.27 27.82 51.32
N VAL A 663 -51.12 27.93 51.97
CA VAL A 663 -50.83 27.26 53.25
C VAL A 663 -51.69 27.87 54.36
N CYS A 664 -51.78 29.20 54.46
CA CYS A 664 -52.60 29.88 55.48
C CYS A 664 -54.09 29.51 55.44
N ARG A 665 -54.64 29.07 54.30
CA ARG A 665 -56.03 28.57 54.22
C ARG A 665 -56.27 27.30 55.03
N GLY A 666 -55.23 26.49 55.22
CA GLY A 666 -55.30 25.23 55.97
C GLY A 666 -54.80 25.32 57.41
N LEU A 667 -54.25 26.48 57.81
CA LEU A 667 -53.77 26.70 59.17
C LEU A 667 -54.92 27.18 60.06
N LEU A 668 -54.93 26.73 61.30
CA LEU A 668 -55.78 27.28 62.35
C LEU A 668 -55.38 28.74 62.63
N SER A 669 -56.39 29.59 62.87
CA SER A 669 -56.26 31.02 63.09
C SER A 669 -55.50 31.39 64.35
#